data_AF-A0A0V1NG70-F1
#
_entry.id   AF-A0A0V1NG70-F1
#
_cell.length_a   1.000
_cell.length_b   1.000
_cell.length_c   1.000
_cell.angle_alpha   90.00
_cell.angle_beta   90.00
_cell.angle_gamma   90.00
#
_symmetry.space_group_name_H-M   'P 1'
#
loop_
_entity.id
_entity.type
_entity.pdbx_description
1 polymer ?
#
loop_
_entity_poly.entity_id
_entity_poly.type
_entity_poly.pdbx_seq_one_letter_code
_entity_poly.pdbx_strand_id
1 'polypeptide(L)'
;MNSFYHQLRSLKYSMFKMRKNCFSCTTFLKKDKVYPNPLEAVKDVPSGATLLVGGFGICGTPAGLLKALVQTKIKDLTIISNNCGLENFGIGWLLTNRQIKRMVSSYVGENEEFMRQYKDGELELEIIPQGTLAERIRAGGAGIPAFYTPTGRSTLIEEGGWPIKFKKEGGVMMISEGKERRSFNGMPYIMETAIKSDFALIKAFKADRSGNLIFRKSARNFNPPMCKAGTISIVEVEELVEVGELDPEDIDVSGIYVDRIVKSNYEKPIENLILSAKNLEINPTSEIHHRIARRAVAEFKKGMYVNLGIGIPSICASYISKNMDITFQCENGVLGMGPYPKKDEEDADLINAAQEFITVLKGASYFSSDESFAMIRGGHLDVAVLDGMQVSQYGDLANWFNPKKMNKGMGSAMDLVSSPNSRIIVCMEHLTPDGEPKIVQSCELPLTGEKCVDMIITERCVFTVDKLNGLTLVELGDNVSIENVIESTGCEFQGREGCKGVIWTNLDVTYVITQKDHIESCPVDEHLAYKMEKKAVLKKRSAEETKSILAIYDEEVSAASAVPSTSGHFPLFKRMKSTMYSHRSKRYLKLPEHRRDQQIPDAFRTTMAGEDFLLWQSASSHILVLATGSNIRLMATRRTWALDGTFKVVPQCKSGITGNSQRQS
;
A
#
# COMPACT_ATOMS: atom_id res chain seq x y z
N MET A 1 84.80 -37.42 -6.64
CA MET A 1 83.51 -37.29 -7.37
C MET A 1 82.84 -38.66 -7.32
N ASN A 2 81.95 -38.99 -6.39
CA ASN A 2 80.60 -38.45 -6.24
C ASN A 2 80.14 -38.36 -4.76
N SER A 3 81.07 -38.07 -3.83
CA SER A 3 80.76 -37.58 -2.46
C SER A 3 80.29 -36.10 -2.43
N PHE A 4 79.73 -35.61 -3.54
CA PHE A 4 79.25 -34.23 -3.69
C PHE A 4 77.78 -34.15 -4.14
N TYR A 5 77.10 -35.30 -4.27
CA TYR A 5 75.69 -35.37 -4.68
C TYR A 5 74.72 -35.78 -3.57
N HIS A 6 75.21 -36.17 -2.39
CA HIS A 6 74.37 -36.59 -1.25
C HIS A 6 74.25 -35.57 -0.11
N GLN A 7 74.95 -34.44 -0.19
CA GLN A 7 74.90 -33.36 0.83
C GLN A 7 74.25 -32.06 0.33
N LEU A 8 73.51 -32.11 -0.78
CA LEU A 8 72.70 -30.99 -1.30
C LEU A 8 71.21 -31.33 -1.45
N ARG A 9 70.77 -32.47 -0.92
CA ARG A 9 69.34 -32.85 -0.81
C ARG A 9 68.75 -32.77 0.62
N SER A 10 69.56 -32.51 1.64
CA SER A 10 69.07 -32.29 3.02
C SER A 10 69.04 -30.82 3.46
N LEU A 11 69.40 -29.87 2.59
CA LEU A 11 69.40 -28.42 2.88
C LEU A 11 68.43 -27.61 1.99
N LYS A 12 67.44 -28.28 1.40
CA LYS A 12 66.24 -27.64 0.79
C LYS A 12 64.92 -28.06 1.45
N TYR A 13 64.97 -28.60 2.67
CA TYR A 13 63.78 -28.95 3.46
C TYR A 13 63.75 -28.35 4.88
N SER A 14 64.59 -27.36 5.18
CA SER A 14 64.63 -26.74 6.52
C SER A 14 64.81 -25.20 6.51
N MET A 15 64.53 -24.53 5.38
CA MET A 15 64.46 -23.07 5.34
C MET A 15 63.29 -22.51 4.52
N PHE A 16 62.22 -23.29 4.33
CA PHE A 16 60.88 -22.72 4.41
C PHE A 16 60.54 -22.61 5.90
N LYS A 17 61.28 -21.72 6.56
CA LYS A 17 60.93 -21.22 7.89
C LYS A 17 59.49 -20.76 7.74
N MET A 18 58.58 -21.45 8.43
CA MET A 18 57.17 -21.12 8.52
C MET A 18 57.02 -19.60 8.45
N ARG A 19 56.60 -19.08 7.29
CA ARG A 19 55.67 -17.97 7.32
C ARG A 19 54.43 -18.59 7.95
N LYS A 20 54.43 -18.63 9.29
CA LYS A 20 53.21 -18.55 10.05
C LYS A 20 52.53 -17.34 9.45
N ASN A 21 51.62 -17.57 8.51
CA ASN A 21 50.66 -16.59 8.06
C ASN A 21 49.70 -16.37 9.24
N CYS A 22 50.24 -15.94 10.39
CA CYS A 22 49.47 -15.35 11.46
C CYS A 22 49.27 -13.90 11.02
N PHE A 23 48.33 -13.70 10.09
CA PHE A 23 47.68 -12.40 9.97
C PHE A 23 46.85 -12.24 11.25
N SER A 24 47.51 -11.65 12.25
CA SER A 24 47.01 -11.36 13.60
C SER A 24 46.85 -12.53 14.59
N CYS A 25 47.38 -12.33 15.80
CA CYS A 25 47.12 -13.13 17.01
C CYS A 25 46.16 -12.39 17.97
N THR A 26 45.50 -11.32 17.50
CA THR A 26 44.62 -10.52 18.35
C THR A 26 43.31 -11.27 18.58
N THR A 27 43.04 -11.64 19.83
CA THR A 27 41.72 -12.07 20.26
C THR A 27 40.75 -10.87 20.20
N PHE A 28 39.49 -11.11 19.84
CA PHE A 28 38.43 -10.11 19.91
C PHE A 28 38.39 -9.47 21.32
N LEU A 29 38.15 -8.15 21.38
CA LEU A 29 38.08 -7.40 22.63
C LEU A 29 37.05 -8.02 23.60
N LYS A 30 37.52 -8.57 24.72
CA LYS A 30 36.69 -9.07 25.84
C LYS A 30 36.13 -7.93 26.71
N LYS A 31 35.61 -6.86 26.11
CA LYS A 31 34.84 -5.88 26.90
C LYS A 31 33.44 -6.43 27.06
N ASP A 32 33.09 -6.87 28.27
CA ASP A 32 31.73 -7.30 28.55
C ASP A 32 30.82 -6.07 28.56
N LYS A 33 29.82 -6.07 27.68
CA LYS A 33 28.87 -4.97 27.48
C LYS A 33 27.54 -5.22 28.19
N VAL A 34 27.41 -6.34 28.89
CA VAL A 34 26.14 -6.79 29.46
C VAL A 34 25.86 -6.09 30.78
N TYR A 35 24.67 -5.50 30.88
CA TYR A 35 24.14 -4.86 32.08
C TYR A 35 23.09 -5.76 32.74
N PRO A 36 22.99 -5.74 34.08
CA PRO A 36 22.15 -6.68 34.82
C PRO A 36 20.64 -6.42 34.66
N ASN A 37 20.23 -5.18 34.39
CA ASN A 37 18.83 -4.80 34.20
C ASN A 37 18.69 -3.45 33.47
N PRO A 38 17.49 -3.12 32.95
CA PRO A 38 17.26 -1.88 32.20
C PRO A 38 17.55 -0.60 33.00
N LEU A 39 17.28 -0.57 34.31
CA LEU A 39 17.50 0.60 35.16
C LEU A 39 18.98 0.94 35.29
N GLU A 40 19.83 -0.07 35.54
CA GLU A 40 21.28 0.11 35.58
C GLU A 40 21.85 0.54 34.22
N ALA A 41 21.22 0.12 33.13
CA ALA A 41 21.64 0.48 31.78
C ALA A 41 21.35 1.94 31.42
N VAL A 42 20.35 2.59 32.03
CA VAL A 42 19.94 3.98 31.71
C VAL A 42 20.18 4.99 32.84
N LYS A 43 20.78 4.57 33.97
CA LYS A 43 20.86 5.37 35.20
C LYS A 43 21.61 6.71 35.08
N ASP A 44 22.51 6.83 34.11
CA ASP A 44 23.36 8.00 33.88
C ASP A 44 22.84 8.90 32.76
N VAL A 45 21.65 8.62 32.21
CA VAL A 45 20.98 9.54 31.28
C VAL A 45 20.56 10.79 32.07
N PRO A 46 21.08 11.99 31.76
CA PRO A 46 20.73 13.20 32.48
C PRO A 46 19.39 13.79 32.00
N SER A 47 18.77 14.63 32.83
CA SER A 47 17.70 15.52 32.35
C SER A 47 18.24 16.42 31.22
N GLY A 48 17.39 16.73 30.24
CA GLY A 48 17.79 17.51 29.06
C GLY A 48 18.48 16.70 27.96
N ALA A 49 18.73 15.40 28.16
CA ALA A 49 19.37 14.55 27.16
C ALA A 49 18.54 14.44 25.87
N THR A 50 19.26 14.31 24.75
CA THR A 50 18.69 13.93 23.46
C THR A 50 18.82 12.42 23.28
N LEU A 51 17.69 11.76 23.00
CA LEU A 51 17.58 10.31 22.88
C LEU A 51 17.06 9.93 21.48
N LEU A 52 17.79 9.07 20.78
CA LEU A 52 17.22 8.31 19.66
C LEU A 52 16.48 7.11 20.24
N VAL A 53 15.25 6.87 19.82
CA VAL A 53 14.45 5.73 20.29
C VAL A 53 13.95 4.95 19.09
N GLY A 54 14.43 3.71 18.97
CA GLY A 54 14.07 2.82 17.87
C GLY A 54 12.61 2.35 17.90
N GLY A 55 12.16 1.81 16.76
CA GLY A 55 10.82 1.30 16.57
C GLY A 55 10.06 1.97 15.42
N PHE A 56 8.99 1.31 15.00
CA PHE A 56 7.96 1.83 14.10
C PHE A 56 6.62 1.52 14.74
N GLY A 57 5.90 2.55 15.17
CA GLY A 57 4.76 2.35 16.05
C GLY A 57 5.18 1.75 17.39
N ILE A 58 4.58 0.60 17.70
CA ILE A 58 4.99 -0.28 18.83
C ILE A 58 5.92 -1.43 18.41
N CYS A 59 6.15 -1.63 17.11
CA CYS A 59 6.96 -2.73 16.58
C CYS A 59 8.46 -2.40 16.68
N GLY A 60 9.21 -3.22 17.44
CA GLY A 60 10.62 -2.97 17.70
C GLY A 60 10.89 -1.76 18.60
N THR A 61 9.95 -1.40 19.48
CA THR A 61 10.13 -0.35 20.50
C THR A 61 10.88 -0.91 21.72
N PRO A 62 11.90 -0.23 22.28
CA PRO A 62 12.66 -0.69 23.45
C PRO A 62 11.90 -0.45 24.76
N ALA A 63 10.78 -1.15 24.95
CA ALA A 63 9.83 -0.87 26.01
C ALA A 63 10.42 -1.03 27.43
N GLY A 64 11.29 -2.03 27.67
CA GLY A 64 11.87 -2.20 29.01
C GLY A 64 12.81 -1.06 29.40
N LEU A 65 13.63 -0.56 28.45
CA LEU A 65 14.47 0.64 28.64
C LEU A 65 13.63 1.90 28.88
N LEU A 66 12.55 2.10 28.11
CA LEU A 66 11.65 3.24 28.30
C LEU A 66 10.96 3.19 29.67
N LYS A 67 10.52 2.01 30.10
CA LYS A 67 9.95 1.81 31.45
C LYS A 67 10.96 2.10 32.56
N ALA A 68 12.24 1.79 32.34
CA ALA A 68 13.30 2.13 33.27
C ALA A 68 13.56 3.65 33.34
N LEU A 69 13.55 4.35 32.20
CA LEU A 69 13.66 5.81 32.16
C LEU A 69 12.49 6.52 32.85
N VAL A 70 11.30 5.93 32.84
CA VAL A 70 10.18 6.45 33.62
C VAL A 70 10.51 6.46 35.12
N GLN A 71 11.19 5.42 35.61
CA GLN A 71 11.54 5.28 37.03
C GLN A 71 12.62 6.26 37.49
N THR A 72 13.50 6.72 36.59
CA THR A 72 14.57 7.68 36.93
C THR A 72 14.02 9.09 37.17
N LYS A 73 12.78 9.38 36.73
CA LYS A 73 12.09 10.68 36.86
C LYS A 73 12.82 11.87 36.22
N ILE A 74 13.82 11.61 35.37
CA ILE A 74 14.51 12.65 34.61
C ILE A 74 13.54 13.39 33.69
N LYS A 75 13.85 14.67 33.42
CA LYS A 75 12.94 15.60 32.75
C LYS A 75 13.60 16.24 31.52
N ASP A 76 12.79 16.99 30.80
CA ASP A 76 13.21 17.83 29.69
C ASP A 76 13.89 17.08 28.53
N LEU A 77 13.53 15.82 28.32
CA LEU A 77 14.11 14.99 27.27
C LEU A 77 13.73 15.49 25.88
N THR A 78 14.68 15.43 24.95
CA THR A 78 14.41 15.50 23.51
C THR A 78 14.39 14.08 22.97
N ILE A 79 13.24 13.61 22.52
CA ILE A 79 13.08 12.26 21.97
C ILE A 79 12.96 12.36 20.45
N ILE A 80 13.87 11.66 19.76
CA ILE A 80 13.88 11.51 18.32
C ILE A 80 13.43 10.08 18.02
N SER A 81 12.22 9.95 17.47
CA SER A 81 11.57 8.66 17.20
C SER A 81 10.65 8.82 16.01
N ASN A 82 10.46 7.76 15.22
CA ASN A 82 9.52 7.80 14.10
C ASN A 82 8.11 8.20 14.54
N ASN A 83 7.65 7.58 15.63
CA ASN A 83 6.32 7.76 16.22
C ASN A 83 6.40 8.07 17.73
N CYS A 84 5.28 8.49 18.29
CA CYS A 84 5.13 8.83 19.71
C CYS A 84 4.64 7.67 20.59
N GLY A 85 4.47 6.47 20.02
CA GLY A 85 3.91 5.30 20.71
C GLY A 85 2.41 5.46 21.03
N LEU A 86 1.88 4.49 21.79
CA LEU A 86 0.53 4.55 22.34
C LEU A 86 0.53 5.26 23.69
N GLU A 87 -0.57 5.87 24.09
CA GLU A 87 -0.69 6.58 25.37
C GLU A 87 -0.17 5.76 26.56
N ASN A 88 -0.51 4.47 26.60
CA ASN A 88 -0.15 3.56 27.69
C ASN A 88 0.98 2.58 27.33
N PHE A 89 1.83 2.88 26.34
CA PHE A 89 2.96 2.01 25.97
C PHE A 89 4.16 2.76 25.36
N GLY A 90 5.37 2.35 25.73
CA GLY A 90 6.61 2.87 25.14
C GLY A 90 6.82 4.35 25.48
N ILE A 91 6.97 5.20 24.45
CA ILE A 91 7.21 6.64 24.62
C ILE A 91 6.02 7.33 25.32
N GLY A 92 4.80 6.81 25.17
CA GLY A 92 3.61 7.34 25.85
C GLY A 92 3.77 7.40 27.37
N TRP A 93 4.48 6.44 27.99
CA TRP A 93 4.72 6.49 29.44
C TRP A 93 5.56 7.71 29.87
N LEU A 94 6.54 8.13 29.06
CA LEU A 94 7.35 9.31 29.34
C LEU A 94 6.53 10.59 29.13
N LEU A 95 5.64 10.59 28.13
CA LEU A 95 4.73 11.69 27.84
C LEU A 95 3.72 11.91 28.98
N THR A 96 3.03 10.86 29.43
CA THR A 96 2.08 10.92 30.56
C THR A 96 2.76 11.41 31.84
N ASN A 97 4.01 11.00 32.05
CA ASN A 97 4.80 11.45 33.20
C ASN A 97 5.45 12.83 33.00
N ARG A 98 5.19 13.54 31.90
CA ARG A 98 5.75 14.87 31.59
C ARG A 98 7.28 14.87 31.70
N GLN A 99 7.93 13.88 31.08
CA GLN A 99 9.39 13.76 31.02
C GLN A 99 9.98 14.26 29.70
N ILE A 100 9.13 14.51 28.71
CA ILE A 100 9.52 14.93 27.36
C ILE A 100 9.30 16.45 27.23
N LYS A 101 10.33 17.16 26.79
CA LYS A 101 10.23 18.57 26.37
C LYS A 101 9.98 18.68 24.86
N ARG A 102 10.66 17.84 24.07
CA ARG A 102 10.62 17.89 22.61
C ARG A 102 10.49 16.52 22.00
N MET A 103 9.61 16.42 21.00
CA MET A 103 9.48 15.27 20.11
C MET A 103 9.93 15.67 18.71
N VAL A 104 10.77 14.84 18.10
CA VAL A 104 11.20 14.95 16.71
C VAL A 104 10.75 13.68 16.01
N SER A 105 9.73 13.79 15.15
CA SER A 105 9.02 12.63 14.61
C SER A 105 8.54 12.84 13.18
N SER A 106 8.21 11.75 12.49
CA SER A 106 7.57 11.83 11.17
C SER A 106 6.06 11.77 11.25
N TYR A 107 5.55 11.01 12.23
CA TYR A 107 4.13 10.79 12.41
C TYR A 107 3.80 10.55 13.89
N VAL A 108 3.03 11.46 14.49
CA VAL A 108 2.73 11.45 15.94
C VAL A 108 1.59 10.49 16.33
N GLY A 109 0.79 10.04 15.36
CA GLY A 109 -0.31 9.10 15.59
C GLY A 109 -1.52 9.67 16.32
N GLU A 110 -2.37 8.78 16.83
CA GLU A 110 -3.60 9.09 17.56
C GLU A 110 -3.34 9.11 19.07
N ASN A 111 -2.64 10.13 19.55
CA ASN A 111 -2.37 10.30 20.98
C ASN A 111 -2.98 11.61 21.48
N GLU A 112 -4.12 11.51 22.15
CA GLU A 112 -4.88 12.69 22.61
C GLU A 112 -4.09 13.53 23.62
N GLU A 113 -3.40 12.88 24.58
CA GLU A 113 -2.59 13.58 25.56
C GLU A 113 -1.39 14.29 24.91
N PHE A 114 -0.79 13.68 23.88
CA PHE A 114 0.26 14.33 23.09
C PHE A 114 -0.28 15.63 22.48
N MET A 115 -1.43 15.54 21.81
CA MET A 115 -2.01 16.69 21.13
C MET A 115 -2.45 17.78 22.10
N ARG A 116 -2.95 17.40 23.29
CA ARG A 116 -3.26 18.33 24.37
C ARG A 116 -2.00 19.06 24.83
N GLN A 117 -0.95 18.33 25.21
CA GLN A 117 0.32 18.93 25.66
C GLN A 117 0.93 19.86 24.60
N TYR A 118 0.89 19.47 23.33
CA TYR A 118 1.40 20.28 22.23
C TYR A 118 0.60 21.57 22.03
N LYS A 119 -0.73 21.50 21.98
CA LYS A 119 -1.60 22.68 21.82
C LYS A 119 -1.52 23.64 23.01
N ASP A 120 -1.35 23.10 24.22
CA ASP A 120 -1.22 23.90 25.45
C ASP A 120 0.19 24.51 25.62
N GLY A 121 1.11 24.24 24.69
CA GLY A 121 2.48 24.75 24.71
C GLY A 121 3.41 24.03 25.70
N GLU A 122 2.99 22.90 26.24
CA GLU A 122 3.74 22.06 27.19
C GLU A 122 4.80 21.21 26.47
N LEU A 123 4.58 20.88 25.19
CA LEU A 123 5.43 20.02 24.37
C LEU A 123 5.89 20.74 23.09
N GLU A 124 7.13 20.50 22.68
CA GLU A 124 7.67 20.91 21.38
C GLU A 124 7.56 19.75 20.36
N LEU A 125 7.15 20.04 19.13
CA LEU A 125 7.05 19.07 18.04
C LEU A 125 7.76 19.58 16.78
N GLU A 126 8.88 18.96 16.44
CA GLU A 126 9.50 19.08 15.12
C GLU A 126 9.06 17.90 14.26
N ILE A 127 8.47 18.19 13.09
CA ILE A 127 8.09 17.15 12.13
C ILE A 127 9.11 17.06 11.01
N ILE A 128 9.58 15.85 10.72
CA ILE A 128 10.53 15.55 9.65
C ILE A 128 9.96 14.40 8.79
N PRO A 129 9.98 14.50 7.45
CA PRO A 129 9.60 13.38 6.57
C PRO A 129 10.32 12.09 6.96
N GLN A 130 9.63 10.96 6.95
CA GLN A 130 10.12 9.72 7.55
C GLN A 130 11.45 9.25 6.97
N GLY A 131 11.61 9.30 5.65
CA GLY A 131 12.86 8.91 5.02
C GLY A 131 13.96 9.92 5.26
N THR A 132 13.64 11.21 5.30
CA THR A 132 14.59 12.24 5.71
C THR A 132 15.05 12.02 7.15
N LEU A 133 14.16 11.67 8.08
CA LEU A 133 14.51 11.34 9.47
C LEU A 133 15.49 10.15 9.50
N ALA A 134 15.19 9.07 8.77
CA ALA A 134 16.07 7.90 8.69
C ALA A 134 17.45 8.26 8.12
N GLU A 135 17.49 9.07 7.06
CA GLU A 135 18.74 9.45 6.39
C GLU A 135 19.57 10.44 7.22
N ARG A 136 18.93 11.40 7.91
CA ARG A 136 19.60 12.32 8.85
C ARG A 136 20.29 11.55 9.97
N ILE A 137 19.63 10.53 10.51
CA ILE A 137 20.20 9.65 11.54
C ILE A 137 21.36 8.83 10.96
N ARG A 138 21.17 8.19 9.80
CA ARG A 138 22.23 7.44 9.10
C ARG A 138 23.45 8.32 8.85
N ALA A 139 23.25 9.54 8.34
CA ALA A 139 24.31 10.52 8.07
C ALA A 139 25.09 10.87 9.35
N GLY A 140 24.39 11.03 10.47
CA GLY A 140 25.00 11.22 11.80
C GLY A 140 25.94 10.08 12.18
N GLY A 141 25.48 8.84 12.08
CA GLY A 141 26.31 7.67 12.35
C GLY A 141 27.45 7.43 11.34
N ALA A 142 27.31 7.96 10.12
CA ALA A 142 28.30 7.83 9.06
C ALA A 142 29.33 8.98 8.99
N GLY A 143 29.20 10.01 9.84
CA GLY A 143 30.08 11.18 9.80
C GLY A 143 29.85 12.10 8.59
N ILE A 144 28.65 12.07 8.01
CA ILE A 144 28.22 12.95 6.91
C ILE A 144 27.42 14.10 7.54
N PRO A 145 27.90 15.35 7.54
CA PRO A 145 27.26 16.43 8.29
C PRO A 145 25.95 16.94 7.67
N ALA A 146 25.81 16.82 6.35
CA ALA A 146 24.62 17.20 5.60
C ALA A 146 24.54 16.45 4.28
N PHE A 147 23.33 16.34 3.71
CA PHE A 147 23.05 15.75 2.41
C PHE A 147 21.88 16.48 1.74
N TYR A 148 21.65 16.23 0.44
CA TYR A 148 20.53 16.78 -0.30
C TYR A 148 19.47 15.71 -0.60
N THR A 149 18.20 16.08 -0.49
CA THR A 149 17.06 15.20 -0.79
C THR A 149 15.96 15.98 -1.55
N PRO A 150 15.23 15.35 -2.50
CA PRO A 150 14.09 16.00 -3.14
C PRO A 150 12.85 16.01 -2.23
N THR A 151 12.85 15.20 -1.17
CA THR A 151 11.76 15.08 -0.20
C THR A 151 11.54 16.39 0.55
N GLY A 152 10.29 16.88 0.56
CA GLY A 152 9.90 18.10 1.26
C GLY A 152 10.16 19.40 0.49
N ARG A 153 10.70 19.34 -0.74
CA ARG A 153 10.83 20.51 -1.60
C ARG A 153 9.45 21.12 -1.93
N SER A 154 9.38 22.44 -2.05
CA SER A 154 8.18 23.22 -2.31
C SER A 154 7.05 22.94 -1.30
N THR A 155 7.43 22.66 -0.05
CA THR A 155 6.50 22.45 1.08
C THR A 155 6.93 23.27 2.28
N LEU A 156 6.13 23.24 3.36
CA LEU A 156 6.50 23.82 4.66
C LEU A 156 7.82 23.28 5.24
N ILE A 157 8.29 22.11 4.79
CA ILE A 157 9.61 21.58 5.18
C ILE A 157 10.74 22.40 4.56
N GLU A 158 10.60 22.86 3.33
CA GLU A 158 11.58 23.76 2.68
C GLU A 158 11.42 25.20 3.15
N GLU A 159 10.17 25.70 3.15
CA GLU A 159 9.87 27.11 3.41
C GLU A 159 10.08 27.51 4.87
N GLY A 160 9.95 26.55 5.79
CA GLY A 160 9.87 26.81 7.22
C GLY A 160 8.45 27.24 7.65
N GLY A 161 8.31 27.67 8.90
CA GLY A 161 7.03 28.14 9.44
C GLY A 161 6.18 27.07 10.14
N TRP A 162 6.63 25.81 10.23
CA TRP A 162 5.94 24.79 11.01
C TRP A 162 5.93 25.19 12.50
N PRO A 163 4.77 25.24 13.20
CA PRO A 163 4.72 25.65 14.60
C PRO A 163 5.34 24.59 15.52
N ILE A 164 6.63 24.68 15.83
CA ILE A 164 7.31 23.75 16.74
C ILE A 164 6.74 23.84 18.15
N LYS A 165 6.32 25.02 18.61
CA LYS A 165 5.76 25.21 19.96
C LYS A 165 4.67 26.26 19.96
N PHE A 166 3.57 25.99 20.66
CA PHE A 166 2.52 26.97 20.93
C PHE A 166 2.76 27.71 22.25
N LYS A 167 2.14 28.89 22.39
CA LYS A 167 2.02 29.59 23.66
C LYS A 167 0.81 29.04 24.43
N LYS A 168 0.87 29.05 25.76
CA LYS A 168 -0.23 28.61 26.64
C LYS A 168 -1.55 29.38 26.43
N GLU A 169 -1.46 30.63 26.02
CA GLU A 169 -2.60 31.53 25.76
C GLU A 169 -3.08 31.48 24.29
N GLY A 170 -2.50 30.58 23.48
CA GLY A 170 -2.71 30.51 22.04
C GLY A 170 -1.68 31.30 21.22
N GLY A 171 -1.55 30.94 19.95
CA GLY A 171 -0.53 31.48 19.04
C GLY A 171 0.80 30.71 19.09
N VAL A 172 1.66 30.98 18.11
CA VAL A 172 2.91 30.23 17.91
C VAL A 172 4.08 30.90 18.67
N MET A 173 4.84 30.10 19.41
CA MET A 173 6.04 30.52 20.15
C MET A 173 7.33 30.24 19.37
N MET A 174 7.39 29.11 18.67
CA MET A 174 8.56 28.67 17.91
C MET A 174 8.10 28.10 16.57
N ILE A 175 8.80 28.44 15.49
CA ILE A 175 8.57 27.89 14.16
C ILE A 175 9.82 27.18 13.63
N SER A 176 9.65 26.26 12.68
CA SER A 176 10.76 25.71 11.91
C SER A 176 11.38 26.76 11.02
N GLU A 177 12.69 26.63 10.82
CA GLU A 177 13.43 27.44 9.86
C GLU A 177 13.30 26.86 8.44
N GLY A 178 13.50 27.71 7.44
CA GLY A 178 13.60 27.27 6.05
C GLY A 178 14.92 26.57 5.76
N LYS A 179 14.96 25.81 4.65
CA LYS A 179 16.11 24.97 4.27
C LYS A 179 16.81 25.51 3.03
N GLU A 180 18.12 25.25 2.93
CA GLU A 180 18.88 25.59 1.74
C GLU A 180 18.38 24.77 0.55
N ARG A 181 18.08 25.43 -0.56
CA ARG A 181 17.73 24.80 -1.83
C ARG A 181 18.92 24.79 -2.79
N ARG A 182 19.16 23.67 -3.46
CA ARG A 182 20.13 23.56 -4.55
C ARG A 182 19.61 22.66 -5.66
N SER A 183 19.91 23.02 -6.91
CA SER A 183 19.51 22.22 -8.07
C SER A 183 20.64 21.31 -8.52
N PHE A 184 20.31 20.05 -8.80
CA PHE A 184 21.20 19.05 -9.40
C PHE A 184 20.47 18.44 -10.59
N ASN A 185 21.13 18.41 -11.76
CA ASN A 185 20.54 17.87 -13.01
C ASN A 185 19.17 18.48 -13.36
N GLY A 186 18.99 19.79 -13.10
CA GLY A 186 17.73 20.50 -13.35
C GLY A 186 16.63 20.26 -12.33
N MET A 187 16.85 19.38 -11.34
CA MET A 187 15.89 19.09 -10.28
C MET A 187 16.28 19.80 -8.98
N PRO A 188 15.34 20.47 -8.28
CA PRO A 188 15.61 21.10 -7.00
C PRO A 188 15.61 20.09 -5.85
N TYR A 189 16.55 20.27 -4.93
CA TYR A 189 16.72 19.49 -3.70
C TYR A 189 16.87 20.44 -2.52
N ILE A 190 16.56 19.97 -1.32
CA ILE A 190 16.78 20.69 -0.07
C ILE A 190 17.91 20.04 0.74
N MET A 191 18.71 20.85 1.43
CA MET A 191 19.76 20.39 2.32
C MET A 191 19.18 20.00 3.67
N GLU A 192 19.55 18.81 4.14
CA GLU A 192 19.21 18.28 5.46
C GLU A 192 20.49 18.01 6.25
N THR A 193 20.44 18.29 7.55
CA THR A 193 21.60 18.12 8.45
C THR A 193 21.52 16.83 9.24
N ALA A 194 22.68 16.25 9.52
CA ALA A 194 22.78 15.03 10.29
C ALA A 194 22.16 15.16 11.70
N ILE A 195 21.60 14.05 12.17
CA ILE A 195 21.09 13.90 13.54
C ILE A 195 22.04 12.99 14.31
N LYS A 196 22.48 13.45 15.48
CA LYS A 196 23.15 12.65 16.52
C LYS A 196 22.44 12.86 17.85
N SER A 197 22.66 11.95 18.79
CA SER A 197 22.09 12.03 20.12
C SER A 197 23.12 11.69 21.21
N ASP A 198 22.78 12.03 22.46
CA ASP A 198 23.58 11.65 23.63
C ASP A 198 23.47 10.14 23.84
N PHE A 199 22.25 9.60 23.75
CA PHE A 199 22.01 8.16 23.86
C PHE A 199 21.09 7.66 22.74
N ALA A 200 21.22 6.38 22.41
CA ALA A 200 20.29 5.67 21.55
C ALA A 200 19.73 4.45 22.31
N LEU A 201 18.41 4.31 22.34
CA LEU A 201 17.69 3.19 22.93
C LEU A 201 17.18 2.30 21.81
N ILE A 202 17.67 1.06 21.77
CA ILE A 202 17.51 0.16 20.62
C ILE A 202 16.90 -1.15 21.08
N LYS A 203 15.99 -1.71 20.27
CA LYS A 203 15.44 -3.06 20.46
C LYS A 203 15.97 -3.98 19.36
N ALA A 204 16.66 -5.05 19.74
CA ALA A 204 17.08 -6.11 18.82
C ALA A 204 16.50 -7.47 19.25
N PHE A 205 16.53 -8.47 18.36
CA PHE A 205 16.07 -9.81 18.69
C PHE A 205 17.14 -10.56 19.46
N LYS A 206 18.33 -10.67 18.86
CA LYS A 206 19.50 -11.31 19.48
C LYS A 206 20.67 -10.33 19.58
N ALA A 207 21.49 -10.51 20.61
CA ALA A 207 22.86 -10.01 20.62
C ALA A 207 23.84 -11.06 21.11
N ASP A 208 25.07 -11.05 20.61
CA ASP A 208 26.18 -11.72 21.29
C ASP A 208 26.80 -10.80 22.35
N ARG A 209 27.63 -11.36 23.24
CA ARG A 209 28.31 -10.57 24.30
C ARG A 209 29.26 -9.50 23.78
N SER A 210 29.69 -9.57 22.52
CA SER A 210 30.53 -8.54 21.88
C SER A 210 29.72 -7.36 21.33
N GLY A 211 28.40 -7.51 21.27
CA GLY A 211 27.43 -6.51 20.84
C GLY A 211 26.93 -6.67 19.42
N ASN A 212 27.27 -7.75 18.71
CA ASN A 212 26.73 -7.99 17.37
C ASN A 212 25.22 -8.23 17.47
N LEU A 213 24.42 -7.56 16.63
CA LEU A 213 22.97 -7.58 16.71
C LEU A 213 22.35 -8.29 15.50
N ILE A 214 21.26 -9.03 15.76
CA ILE A 214 20.32 -9.50 14.75
C ILE A 214 18.93 -8.95 15.10
N PHE A 215 18.25 -8.40 14.10
CA PHE A 215 16.85 -7.96 14.21
C PHE A 215 15.91 -8.99 13.60
N ARG A 216 14.66 -8.96 14.02
CA ARG A 216 13.63 -9.89 13.56
C ARG A 216 12.56 -9.15 12.78
N LYS A 217 12.38 -9.52 11.52
CA LYS A 217 11.27 -9.06 10.66
C LYS A 217 11.21 -7.52 10.57
N SER A 218 10.01 -6.92 10.60
CA SER A 218 9.83 -5.46 10.50
C SER A 218 10.15 -4.71 11.79
N ALA A 219 10.47 -5.39 12.89
CA ALA A 219 10.99 -4.76 14.12
C ALA A 219 12.40 -4.17 13.92
N ARG A 220 13.04 -4.46 12.78
CA ARG A 220 14.32 -3.86 12.37
C ARG A 220 14.20 -2.34 12.18
N ASN A 221 13.37 -1.86 11.25
CA ASN A 221 13.01 -0.45 11.04
C ASN A 221 14.13 0.59 11.38
N PHE A 222 13.89 1.53 12.30
CA PHE A 222 14.81 2.60 12.69
C PHE A 222 15.92 2.14 13.64
N ASN A 223 15.85 0.93 14.20
CA ASN A 223 16.81 0.45 15.18
C ASN A 223 18.26 0.45 14.64
N PRO A 224 18.56 -0.10 13.43
CA PRO A 224 19.92 -0.07 12.89
C PRO A 224 20.52 1.32 12.67
N PRO A 225 19.87 2.28 11.97
CA PRO A 225 20.46 3.60 11.79
C PRO A 225 20.61 4.34 13.12
N MET A 226 19.65 4.21 14.05
CA MET A 226 19.73 4.87 15.36
C MET A 226 20.87 4.33 16.23
N CYS A 227 21.12 3.02 16.20
CA CYS A 227 22.22 2.40 16.95
C CYS A 227 23.59 2.96 16.56
N LYS A 228 23.73 3.51 15.34
CA LYS A 228 24.98 4.06 14.83
C LYS A 228 25.17 5.54 15.15
N ALA A 229 24.11 6.24 15.57
CA ALA A 229 24.07 7.71 15.68
C ALA A 229 23.97 8.24 17.12
N GLY A 230 23.85 7.36 18.12
CA GLY A 230 23.99 7.71 19.53
C GLY A 230 25.45 7.78 19.97
N THR A 231 25.76 8.69 20.90
CA THR A 231 27.08 8.71 21.57
C THR A 231 27.24 7.49 22.48
N ILE A 232 26.14 7.06 23.11
CA ILE A 232 26.06 5.80 23.86
C ILE A 232 24.83 5.01 23.37
N SER A 233 25.06 3.83 22.79
CA SER A 233 24.01 2.95 22.31
C SER A 233 23.69 1.85 23.33
N ILE A 234 22.44 1.89 23.82
CA ILE A 234 21.89 0.97 24.82
C ILE A 234 20.88 0.06 24.13
N VAL A 235 21.20 -1.23 24.06
CA VAL A 235 20.42 -2.22 23.31
C VAL A 235 19.72 -3.18 24.26
N GLU A 236 18.41 -3.26 24.11
CA GLU A 236 17.55 -4.27 24.72
C GLU A 236 17.38 -5.47 23.77
N VAL A 237 17.59 -6.68 24.28
CA VAL A 237 17.47 -7.93 23.51
C VAL A 237 16.58 -8.96 24.19
N GLU A 238 15.93 -9.79 23.37
CA GLU A 238 15.17 -10.95 23.84
C GLU A 238 16.11 -12.12 24.16
N GLU A 239 17.13 -12.31 23.31
CA GLU A 239 18.12 -13.38 23.45
C GLU A 239 19.54 -12.79 23.51
N LEU A 240 20.30 -13.23 24.52
CA LEU A 240 21.72 -12.95 24.65
C LEU A 240 22.46 -14.28 24.46
N VAL A 241 23.39 -14.32 23.50
CA VAL A 241 24.16 -15.50 23.10
C VAL A 241 25.65 -15.29 23.31
N GLU A 242 26.43 -16.37 23.26
CA GLU A 242 27.89 -16.30 23.37
C GLU A 242 28.55 -15.84 22.05
N VAL A 243 29.74 -15.27 22.16
CA VAL A 243 30.51 -14.80 20.98
C VAL A 243 30.82 -15.98 20.07
N GLY A 244 30.49 -15.85 18.78
CA GLY A 244 30.66 -16.90 17.77
C GLY A 244 29.44 -17.77 17.53
N GLU A 245 28.35 -17.60 18.31
CA GLU A 245 27.07 -18.28 18.02
C GLU A 245 26.27 -17.60 16.90
N LEU A 246 26.53 -16.31 16.65
CA LEU A 246 25.95 -15.59 15.51
C LEU A 246 26.87 -15.72 14.30
N ASP A 247 26.31 -16.13 13.17
CA ASP A 247 27.00 -16.16 11.89
C ASP A 247 27.42 -14.73 11.49
N PRO A 248 28.71 -14.46 11.22
CA PRO A 248 29.18 -13.12 10.88
C PRO A 248 28.48 -12.49 9.68
N GLU A 249 28.03 -13.31 8.73
CA GLU A 249 27.36 -12.90 7.50
C GLU A 249 25.90 -12.46 7.76
N ASP A 250 25.31 -12.89 8.88
CA ASP A 250 23.93 -12.56 9.27
C ASP A 250 23.86 -11.37 10.26
N ILE A 251 24.99 -10.76 10.62
CA ILE A 251 25.04 -9.63 11.55
C ILE A 251 24.47 -8.37 10.88
N ASP A 252 23.36 -7.86 11.40
CA ASP A 252 22.71 -6.64 10.92
C ASP A 252 23.45 -5.36 11.38
N VAL A 253 23.90 -5.35 12.64
CA VAL A 253 24.70 -4.25 13.21
C VAL A 253 25.88 -4.83 13.98
N SER A 254 27.09 -4.46 13.56
CA SER A 254 28.32 -4.87 14.21
C SER A 254 28.43 -4.31 15.62
N GLY A 255 28.99 -5.10 16.54
CA GLY A 255 29.06 -4.73 17.95
C GLY A 255 29.88 -3.48 18.25
N ILE A 256 30.67 -2.96 17.32
CA ILE A 256 31.36 -1.67 17.49
C ILE A 256 30.42 -0.50 17.79
N TYR A 257 29.17 -0.56 17.31
CA TYR A 257 28.15 0.47 17.52
C TYR A 257 27.37 0.30 18.83
N VAL A 258 27.68 -0.72 19.64
CA VAL A 258 26.94 -1.08 20.85
C VAL A 258 27.81 -0.87 22.07
N ASP A 259 27.32 -0.09 23.03
CA ASP A 259 28.00 0.19 24.29
C ASP A 259 27.46 -0.67 25.44
N ARG A 260 26.14 -0.88 25.47
CA ARG A 260 25.43 -1.56 26.55
C ARG A 260 24.40 -2.53 26.00
N ILE A 261 24.33 -3.72 26.58
CA ILE A 261 23.37 -4.76 26.23
C ILE A 261 22.61 -5.13 27.49
N VAL A 262 21.29 -5.17 27.40
CA VAL A 262 20.44 -5.69 28.46
C VAL A 262 19.48 -6.72 27.90
N LYS A 263 19.40 -7.87 28.55
CA LYS A 263 18.35 -8.84 28.26
C LYS A 263 17.09 -8.46 29.01
N SER A 264 16.00 -8.23 28.30
CA SER A 264 14.72 -7.84 28.89
C SER A 264 13.58 -8.40 28.05
N ASN A 265 12.52 -8.84 28.73
CA ASN A 265 11.32 -9.40 28.10
C ASN A 265 10.11 -8.58 28.56
N TYR A 266 9.22 -8.29 27.63
CA TYR A 266 7.93 -7.64 27.89
C TYR A 266 6.87 -8.25 26.94
N GLU A 267 5.61 -8.15 27.35
CA GLU A 267 4.50 -8.52 26.49
C GLU A 267 4.37 -7.48 25.37
N LYS A 268 4.51 -7.92 24.12
CA LYS A 268 4.37 -7.06 22.94
C LYS A 268 2.88 -6.82 22.72
N PRO A 269 2.38 -5.57 22.84
CA PRO A 269 0.97 -5.31 22.64
C PRO A 269 0.58 -5.55 21.18
N ILE A 270 -0.71 -5.78 20.98
CA ILE A 270 -1.33 -5.86 19.66
C ILE A 270 -2.10 -4.56 19.48
N GLU A 271 -1.67 -3.72 18.53
CA GLU A 271 -2.34 -2.45 18.24
C GLU A 271 -3.55 -2.69 17.33
N ASN A 272 -3.31 -3.11 16.09
CA ASN A 272 -4.37 -3.33 15.10
C ASN A 272 -4.37 -4.78 14.61
N LEU A 273 -5.24 -5.61 15.21
CA LEU A 273 -5.38 -6.99 14.79
C LEU A 273 -6.46 -7.17 13.72
N ILE A 274 -6.04 -7.51 12.51
CA ILE A 274 -6.94 -7.90 11.42
C ILE A 274 -6.55 -9.31 10.98
N LEU A 275 -7.45 -10.28 11.19
CA LEU A 275 -7.21 -11.71 10.90
C LEU A 275 -7.69 -12.16 9.53
N SER A 276 -8.48 -11.32 8.86
CA SER A 276 -9.05 -11.64 7.56
C SER A 276 -9.69 -10.40 6.95
N ALA A 277 -9.42 -10.15 5.68
CA ALA A 277 -10.13 -9.14 4.89
C ALA A 277 -11.65 -9.42 4.78
N LYS A 278 -12.12 -10.66 5.08
CA LYS A 278 -13.56 -10.99 5.14
C LYS A 278 -14.27 -10.47 6.39
N ASN A 279 -13.52 -10.13 7.44
CA ASN A 279 -14.07 -9.59 8.69
C ASN A 279 -14.06 -8.04 8.70
N LEU A 280 -13.52 -7.40 7.67
CA LEU A 280 -13.82 -6.01 7.39
C LEU A 280 -15.28 -5.99 6.90
N GLU A 281 -16.22 -5.60 7.76
CA GLU A 281 -17.61 -5.44 7.34
C GLU A 281 -17.66 -4.47 6.16
N ILE A 282 -18.04 -4.98 4.98
CA ILE A 282 -18.37 -4.13 3.83
C ILE A 282 -19.70 -3.47 4.17
N ASN A 283 -19.66 -2.37 4.92
CA ASN A 283 -20.82 -1.52 5.12
C ASN A 283 -21.05 -0.68 3.85
N PRO A 284 -22.27 -0.19 3.59
CA PRO A 284 -22.57 0.59 2.38
C PRO A 284 -21.68 1.83 2.19
N THR A 285 -21.17 2.39 3.29
CA THR A 285 -20.22 3.51 3.32
C THR A 285 -18.84 3.13 2.77
N SER A 286 -18.42 1.86 2.89
CA SER A 286 -17.14 1.34 2.40
C SER A 286 -17.11 0.98 0.90
N GLU A 287 -18.27 0.79 0.25
CA GLU A 287 -18.30 0.34 -1.15
C GLU A 287 -17.67 1.36 -2.12
N ILE A 288 -17.76 2.65 -1.78
CA ILE A 288 -17.08 3.73 -2.51
C ILE A 288 -15.56 3.52 -2.50
N HIS A 289 -14.97 3.26 -1.32
CA HIS A 289 -13.53 3.03 -1.18
C HIS A 289 -13.10 1.77 -1.91
N HIS A 290 -13.88 0.69 -1.80
CA HIS A 290 -13.65 -0.55 -2.52
C HIS A 290 -13.72 -0.37 -4.05
N ARG A 291 -14.64 0.45 -4.56
CA ARG A 291 -14.71 0.79 -6.00
C ARG A 291 -13.44 1.51 -6.46
N ILE A 292 -12.99 2.52 -5.73
CA ILE A 292 -11.75 3.26 -6.03
C ILE A 292 -10.56 2.29 -6.03
N ALA A 293 -10.41 1.46 -4.99
CA ALA A 293 -9.32 0.50 -4.88
C ALA A 293 -9.33 -0.55 -5.99
N ARG A 294 -10.50 -1.08 -6.38
CA ARG A 294 -10.62 -1.99 -7.54
C ARG A 294 -10.14 -1.34 -8.82
N ARG A 295 -10.49 -0.06 -9.04
CA ARG A 295 -10.01 0.67 -10.22
C ARG A 295 -8.51 0.92 -10.17
N ALA A 296 -7.95 1.27 -9.01
CA ALA A 296 -6.52 1.47 -8.85
C ALA A 296 -5.70 0.22 -9.19
N VAL A 297 -6.19 -0.97 -8.81
CA VAL A 297 -5.53 -2.25 -9.16
C VAL A 297 -5.42 -2.50 -10.66
N ALA A 298 -6.28 -1.88 -11.49
CA ALA A 298 -6.16 -1.97 -12.94
C ALA A 298 -4.90 -1.28 -13.49
N GLU A 299 -4.24 -0.41 -12.70
CA GLU A 299 -2.99 0.23 -13.06
C GLU A 299 -1.75 -0.66 -12.79
N PHE A 300 -1.93 -1.77 -12.07
CA PHE A 300 -0.84 -2.68 -11.73
C PHE A 300 -0.58 -3.66 -12.87
N LYS A 301 0.71 -3.86 -13.17
CA LYS A 301 1.20 -4.78 -14.19
C LYS A 301 2.09 -5.83 -13.55
N LYS A 302 2.14 -6.98 -14.22
CA LYS A 302 2.99 -8.11 -13.80
C LYS A 302 4.43 -7.65 -13.57
N GLY A 303 4.98 -8.01 -12.42
CA GLY A 303 6.37 -7.72 -12.03
C GLY A 303 6.59 -6.36 -11.38
N MET A 304 5.54 -5.56 -11.15
CA MET A 304 5.69 -4.26 -10.52
C MET A 304 5.99 -4.34 -9.02
N TYR A 305 6.82 -3.40 -8.58
CA TYR A 305 7.06 -3.03 -7.19
C TYR A 305 6.13 -1.88 -6.81
N VAL A 306 5.27 -2.11 -5.82
CA VAL A 306 4.20 -1.17 -5.46
C VAL A 306 4.30 -0.84 -3.97
N ASN A 307 4.23 0.44 -3.63
CA ASN A 307 3.95 0.89 -2.26
C ASN A 307 2.49 1.38 -2.15
N LEU A 308 1.83 1.00 -1.07
CA LEU A 308 0.45 1.38 -0.76
C LEU A 308 0.43 2.18 0.53
N GLY A 309 -0.04 3.42 0.47
CA GLY A 309 -0.31 4.23 1.65
C GLY A 309 -1.46 3.69 2.52
N ILE A 310 -1.68 4.33 3.65
CA ILE A 310 -2.80 4.03 4.55
C ILE A 310 -4.15 4.45 3.94
N GLY A 311 -5.24 3.80 4.34
CA GLY A 311 -6.61 4.13 3.90
C GLY A 311 -7.04 3.39 2.63
N ILE A 312 -7.65 4.09 1.67
CA ILE A 312 -8.11 3.50 0.40
C ILE A 312 -6.97 2.73 -0.33
N PRO A 313 -5.71 3.22 -0.39
CA PRO A 313 -4.64 2.49 -1.05
C PRO A 313 -4.37 1.11 -0.47
N SER A 314 -4.42 0.90 0.85
CA SER A 314 -4.15 -0.41 1.46
C SER A 314 -5.19 -1.47 1.05
N ILE A 315 -6.42 -1.05 0.74
CA ILE A 315 -7.49 -1.93 0.22
C ILE A 315 -7.09 -2.58 -1.11
N CYS A 316 -6.23 -1.93 -1.92
CA CYS A 316 -5.77 -2.48 -3.20
C CYS A 316 -5.14 -3.88 -3.06
N ALA A 317 -4.45 -4.14 -1.94
CA ALA A 317 -3.85 -5.45 -1.67
C ALA A 317 -4.88 -6.59 -1.63
N SER A 318 -6.13 -6.30 -1.25
CA SER A 318 -7.21 -7.30 -1.18
C SER A 318 -7.75 -7.73 -2.55
N TYR A 319 -7.44 -6.99 -3.61
CA TYR A 319 -7.89 -7.25 -4.98
C TYR A 319 -6.82 -7.83 -5.88
N ILE A 320 -5.62 -8.09 -5.35
CA ILE A 320 -4.55 -8.74 -6.11
C ILE A 320 -4.83 -10.23 -6.25
N SER A 321 -4.95 -10.69 -7.48
CA SER A 321 -5.00 -12.12 -7.78
C SER A 321 -3.61 -12.73 -7.79
N LYS A 322 -3.49 -14.02 -7.47
CA LYS A 322 -2.21 -14.76 -7.50
C LYS A 322 -1.48 -14.71 -8.86
N ASN A 323 -2.20 -14.39 -9.93
CA ASN A 323 -1.65 -14.36 -11.29
C ASN A 323 -1.12 -12.98 -11.69
N MET A 324 -1.37 -11.93 -10.89
CA MET A 324 -0.90 -10.57 -11.17
C MET A 324 0.58 -10.37 -10.85
N ASP A 325 1.18 -11.17 -9.96
CA ASP A 325 2.63 -11.14 -9.66
C ASP A 325 3.12 -9.73 -9.31
N ILE A 326 2.61 -9.19 -8.21
CA ILE A 326 2.94 -7.85 -7.68
C ILE A 326 3.75 -8.01 -6.40
N THR A 327 4.82 -7.23 -6.27
CA THR A 327 5.62 -7.19 -5.03
C THR A 327 5.31 -5.92 -4.27
N PHE A 328 4.68 -6.06 -3.11
CA PHE A 328 4.41 -4.92 -2.23
C PHE A 328 5.62 -4.58 -1.36
N GLN A 329 6.01 -3.32 -1.38
CA GLN A 329 6.98 -2.72 -0.46
C GLN A 329 6.23 -2.00 0.67
N CYS A 330 6.71 -2.16 1.90
CA CYS A 330 6.26 -1.40 3.06
C CYS A 330 7.43 -0.58 3.62
N GLU A 331 7.18 0.70 3.87
CA GLU A 331 8.18 1.68 4.28
C GLU A 331 8.87 1.35 5.61
N ASN A 332 8.25 0.54 6.46
CA ASN A 332 8.82 0.07 7.73
C ASN A 332 9.86 -1.06 7.58
N GLY A 333 10.18 -1.48 6.35
CA GLY A 333 11.31 -2.36 6.06
C GLY A 333 10.92 -3.76 5.59
N VAL A 334 9.86 -3.89 4.79
CA VAL A 334 9.39 -5.17 4.23
C VAL A 334 9.29 -5.07 2.72
N LEU A 335 9.80 -6.06 1.99
CA LEU A 335 9.53 -6.26 0.56
C LEU A 335 8.92 -7.64 0.35
N GLY A 336 7.80 -7.71 -0.35
CA GLY A 336 7.01 -8.92 -0.51
C GLY A 336 5.97 -9.12 0.59
N MET A 337 5.28 -8.04 1.00
CA MET A 337 4.13 -8.13 1.92
C MET A 337 3.07 -9.11 1.38
N GLY A 338 2.62 -10.00 2.26
CA GLY A 338 1.55 -10.96 2.03
C GLY A 338 0.21 -10.51 2.62
N PRO A 339 -0.81 -11.38 2.62
CA PRO A 339 -2.10 -11.09 3.23
C PRO A 339 -2.01 -10.99 4.76
N TYR A 340 -3.11 -10.56 5.39
CA TYR A 340 -3.31 -10.66 6.84
C TYR A 340 -3.05 -12.09 7.36
N PRO A 341 -2.51 -12.25 8.57
CA PRO A 341 -2.27 -13.55 9.19
C PRO A 341 -3.59 -14.24 9.54
N LYS A 342 -3.58 -15.57 9.53
CA LYS A 342 -4.68 -16.32 10.15
C LYS A 342 -4.55 -16.27 11.66
N LYS A 343 -5.60 -16.73 12.33
CA LYS A 343 -5.55 -16.99 13.76
C LYS A 343 -4.36 -17.90 14.10
N ASP A 344 -3.62 -17.52 15.14
CA ASP A 344 -2.41 -18.16 15.64
C ASP A 344 -1.17 -18.02 14.71
N GLU A 345 -1.25 -17.22 13.64
CA GLU A 345 -0.12 -16.82 12.77
C GLU A 345 0.31 -15.36 13.03
N GLU A 346 -0.32 -14.66 13.98
CA GLU A 346 -0.03 -13.28 14.36
C GLU A 346 1.39 -13.13 14.88
N ASP A 347 2.07 -12.05 14.49
CA ASP A 347 3.41 -11.74 14.97
C ASP A 347 3.62 -10.24 15.13
N ALA A 348 3.85 -9.80 16.37
CA ALA A 348 4.04 -8.39 16.70
C ALA A 348 5.32 -7.77 16.08
N ASP A 349 6.27 -8.59 15.60
CA ASP A 349 7.42 -8.10 14.86
C ASP A 349 7.15 -7.96 13.35
N LEU A 350 5.92 -8.25 12.88
CA LEU A 350 5.57 -8.24 11.46
C LEU A 350 4.27 -7.48 11.19
N ILE A 351 4.44 -6.20 10.87
CA ILE A 351 3.35 -5.27 10.59
C ILE A 351 3.54 -4.54 9.25
N ASN A 352 2.47 -4.02 8.69
CA ASN A 352 2.53 -3.06 7.57
C ASN A 352 2.68 -1.61 8.08
N ALA A 353 2.68 -0.65 7.16
CA ALA A 353 2.76 0.78 7.47
C ALA A 353 1.57 1.32 8.29
N ALA A 354 0.40 0.67 8.18
CA ALA A 354 -0.79 0.99 8.98
C ALA A 354 -0.76 0.36 10.39
N GLN A 355 0.36 -0.27 10.77
CA GLN A 355 0.54 -0.97 12.05
C GLN A 355 -0.39 -2.19 12.21
N GLU A 356 -0.87 -2.74 11.09
CA GLU A 356 -1.67 -3.97 11.04
C GLU A 356 -0.75 -5.17 10.86
N PHE A 357 -1.11 -6.28 11.50
CA PHE A 357 -0.32 -7.51 11.43
C PHE A 357 -0.42 -8.10 10.02
N ILE A 358 0.70 -8.54 9.45
CA ILE A 358 0.75 -9.10 8.10
C ILE A 358 1.52 -10.41 8.04
N THR A 359 1.43 -11.10 6.91
CA THR A 359 2.36 -12.18 6.53
C THR A 359 3.28 -11.69 5.42
N VAL A 360 4.22 -12.53 4.97
CA VAL A 360 5.08 -12.25 3.83
C VAL A 360 5.03 -13.38 2.81
N LEU A 361 5.23 -13.05 1.54
CA LEU A 361 5.32 -14.01 0.45
C LEU A 361 6.68 -14.71 0.45
N LYS A 362 6.76 -15.88 -0.21
CA LYS A 362 8.04 -16.56 -0.42
C LYS A 362 8.96 -15.67 -1.27
N GLY A 363 10.19 -15.44 -0.79
CA GLY A 363 11.15 -14.54 -1.44
C GLY A 363 11.15 -13.12 -0.87
N ALA A 364 10.37 -12.85 0.17
CA ALA A 364 10.38 -11.59 0.88
C ALA A 364 11.73 -11.29 1.55
N SER A 365 12.00 -10.00 1.77
CA SER A 365 13.17 -9.50 2.49
C SER A 365 12.78 -8.46 3.54
N TYR A 366 13.66 -8.32 4.55
CA TYR A 366 13.57 -7.29 5.58
C TYR A 366 14.79 -6.37 5.52
N PHE A 367 14.60 -5.09 5.84
CA PHE A 367 15.65 -4.07 5.81
C PHE A 367 15.35 -2.96 6.81
N SER A 368 16.33 -2.09 7.05
CA SER A 368 16.17 -0.93 7.94
C SER A 368 15.43 0.22 7.24
N SER A 369 14.97 1.19 8.01
CA SER A 369 14.25 2.36 7.48
C SER A 369 15.12 3.19 6.52
N ASP A 370 16.41 3.37 6.80
CA ASP A 370 17.31 4.10 5.90
C ASP A 370 17.44 3.41 4.54
N GLU A 371 17.54 2.09 4.50
CA GLU A 371 17.53 1.31 3.25
C GLU A 371 16.16 1.37 2.54
N SER A 372 15.08 1.28 3.31
CA SER A 372 13.71 1.40 2.79
C SER A 372 13.49 2.71 2.04
N PHE A 373 13.96 3.82 2.61
CA PHE A 373 13.80 5.13 1.99
C PHE A 373 14.88 5.45 0.95
N ALA A 374 16.04 4.78 0.98
CA ALA A 374 16.94 4.76 -0.16
C ALA A 374 16.26 4.11 -1.39
N MET A 375 15.54 3.00 -1.20
CA MET A 375 14.75 2.34 -2.24
C MET A 375 13.65 3.26 -2.79
N ILE A 376 12.88 3.92 -1.91
CA ILE A 376 11.80 4.84 -2.31
C ILE A 376 12.36 6.06 -3.05
N ARG A 377 13.28 6.81 -2.43
CA ARG A 377 13.85 8.04 -3.00
C ARG A 377 14.69 7.79 -4.25
N GLY A 378 15.31 6.62 -4.34
CA GLY A 378 16.10 6.20 -5.50
C GLY A 378 15.25 5.91 -6.75
N GLY A 379 13.92 5.87 -6.64
CA GLY A 379 13.06 5.57 -7.79
C GLY A 379 13.04 4.09 -8.15
N HIS A 380 13.18 3.20 -7.15
CA HIS A 380 13.17 1.75 -7.37
C HIS A 380 11.76 1.14 -7.33
N LEU A 381 10.74 1.92 -6.97
CA LEU A 381 9.35 1.51 -7.03
C LEU A 381 8.76 1.89 -8.39
N ASP A 382 7.88 1.05 -8.93
CA ASP A 382 7.17 1.35 -10.18
C ASP A 382 5.96 2.26 -9.91
N VAL A 383 5.25 2.00 -8.80
CA VAL A 383 4.00 2.69 -8.46
C VAL A 383 3.94 2.97 -6.96
N ALA A 384 3.53 4.19 -6.60
CA ALA A 384 3.10 4.53 -5.25
C ALA A 384 1.63 4.99 -5.29
N VAL A 385 0.81 4.39 -4.43
CA VAL A 385 -0.62 4.74 -4.30
C VAL A 385 -0.85 5.42 -2.96
N LEU A 386 -1.39 6.64 -2.97
CA LEU A 386 -1.63 7.46 -1.77
C LEU A 386 -3.08 7.95 -1.72
N ASP A 387 -3.53 8.38 -0.55
CA ASP A 387 -4.74 9.19 -0.40
C ASP A 387 -4.41 10.70 -0.54
N GLY A 388 -5.43 11.51 -0.79
CA GLY A 388 -5.34 12.96 -0.97
C GLY A 388 -6.46 13.70 -0.23
N MET A 389 -6.10 14.79 0.47
CA MET A 389 -7.08 15.77 0.96
C MET A 389 -7.42 16.78 -0.13
N GLN A 390 -6.41 17.25 -0.87
CA GLN A 390 -6.56 18.04 -2.09
C GLN A 390 -5.54 17.61 -3.14
N VAL A 391 -5.92 17.71 -4.42
CA VAL A 391 -5.01 17.59 -5.55
C VAL A 391 -5.23 18.78 -6.49
N SER A 392 -4.15 19.46 -6.89
CA SER A 392 -4.23 20.61 -7.79
C SER A 392 -4.39 20.22 -9.26
N GLN A 393 -4.77 21.19 -10.11
CA GLN A 393 -4.89 21.01 -11.56
C GLN A 393 -3.60 20.43 -12.19
N TYR A 394 -2.43 20.79 -11.65
CA TYR A 394 -1.11 20.39 -12.18
C TYR A 394 -0.45 19.28 -11.36
N GLY A 395 -1.18 18.67 -10.42
CA GLY A 395 -0.71 17.50 -9.67
C GLY A 395 0.06 17.80 -8.40
N ASP A 396 -0.14 18.96 -7.77
CA ASP A 396 0.29 19.15 -6.39
C ASP A 396 -0.59 18.31 -5.47
N LEU A 397 0.00 17.72 -4.43
CA LEU A 397 -0.71 16.89 -3.46
C LEU A 397 -0.68 17.54 -2.09
N ALA A 398 -1.82 17.61 -1.41
CA ALA A 398 -1.90 17.90 0.02
C ALA A 398 -2.63 16.76 0.75
N ASN A 399 -1.97 16.08 1.70
CA ASN A 399 -2.57 14.95 2.41
C ASN A 399 -2.14 14.75 3.88
N TRP A 400 -1.34 15.66 4.45
CA TRP A 400 -0.73 15.43 5.77
C TRP A 400 -1.15 16.40 6.88
N PHE A 401 -1.63 17.60 6.52
CA PHE A 401 -1.95 18.64 7.48
C PHE A 401 -3.20 19.40 7.07
N ASN A 402 -4.09 19.60 8.03
CA ASN A 402 -5.23 20.49 7.90
C ASN A 402 -5.27 21.39 9.14
N PRO A 403 -5.04 22.71 9.01
CA PRO A 403 -5.00 23.63 10.14
C PRO A 403 -6.27 23.59 11.02
N LYS A 404 -7.42 23.20 10.44
CA LYS A 404 -8.72 23.13 11.12
C LYS A 404 -8.95 21.78 11.83
N LYS A 405 -8.14 20.76 11.55
CA LYS A 405 -8.29 19.39 12.08
C LYS A 405 -7.00 18.93 12.77
N MET A 406 -7.02 17.70 13.27
CA MET A 406 -5.89 17.12 13.99
C MET A 406 -4.74 16.77 13.04
N ASN A 407 -3.52 17.09 13.47
CA ASN A 407 -2.31 16.95 12.66
C ASN A 407 -1.55 15.71 13.10
N LYS A 408 -1.25 14.83 12.14
CA LYS A 408 -0.61 13.55 12.44
C LYS A 408 0.83 13.47 11.94
N GLY A 409 1.28 14.46 11.16
CA GLY A 409 2.57 14.44 10.47
C GLY A 409 2.48 13.79 9.08
N MET A 410 3.52 13.96 8.26
CA MET A 410 3.51 13.45 6.88
C MET A 410 3.92 11.99 6.74
N GLY A 411 4.57 11.40 7.75
CA GLY A 411 5.10 10.04 7.64
C GLY A 411 5.96 9.86 6.39
N SER A 412 5.69 8.80 5.62
CA SER A 412 6.37 8.45 4.37
C SER A 412 5.90 9.25 3.14
N ALA A 413 4.80 10.00 3.23
CA ALA A 413 4.11 10.53 2.05
C ALA A 413 4.98 11.44 1.18
N MET A 414 5.76 12.34 1.81
CA MET A 414 6.66 13.25 1.07
C MET A 414 7.80 12.49 0.36
N ASP A 415 8.32 11.42 0.96
CA ASP A 415 9.36 10.61 0.33
C ASP A 415 8.80 9.86 -0.89
N LEU A 416 7.63 9.24 -0.75
CA LEU A 416 6.96 8.48 -1.81
C LEU A 416 6.71 9.33 -3.05
N VAL A 417 6.19 10.55 -2.88
CA VAL A 417 5.86 11.44 -4.01
C VAL A 417 7.07 12.21 -4.55
N SER A 418 8.21 12.18 -3.84
CA SER A 418 9.46 12.79 -4.31
C SER A 418 10.29 11.87 -5.23
N SER A 419 9.84 10.62 -5.39
CA SER A 419 10.53 9.60 -6.16
C SER A 419 10.50 9.93 -7.67
N PRO A 420 11.66 10.02 -8.35
CA PRO A 420 11.74 10.56 -9.72
C PRO A 420 11.16 9.63 -10.80
N ASN A 421 11.07 8.32 -10.53
CA ASN A 421 10.68 7.30 -11.50
C ASN A 421 9.40 6.55 -11.10
N SER A 422 8.87 6.78 -9.90
CA SER A 422 7.66 6.12 -9.44
C SER A 422 6.44 6.82 -10.02
N ARG A 423 5.50 6.06 -10.57
CA ARG A 423 4.20 6.62 -10.95
C ARG A 423 3.35 6.84 -9.69
N ILE A 424 2.86 8.06 -9.50
CA ILE A 424 2.09 8.47 -8.33
C ILE A 424 0.59 8.47 -8.64
N ILE A 425 -0.15 7.60 -7.96
CA ILE A 425 -1.61 7.47 -8.10
C ILE A 425 -2.27 7.91 -6.81
N VAL A 426 -3.16 8.90 -6.88
CA VAL A 426 -3.98 9.34 -5.75
C VAL A 426 -5.35 8.70 -5.81
N CYS A 427 -5.72 7.95 -4.77
CA CYS A 427 -7.02 7.34 -4.59
C CYS A 427 -7.78 8.07 -3.50
N MET A 428 -8.85 8.78 -3.85
CA MET A 428 -9.58 9.61 -2.91
C MET A 428 -11.06 9.74 -3.27
N GLU A 429 -11.93 10.01 -2.29
CA GLU A 429 -13.27 10.52 -2.59
C GLU A 429 -13.17 11.88 -3.30
N HIS A 430 -14.07 12.13 -4.24
CA HIS A 430 -14.05 13.30 -5.11
C HIS A 430 -14.39 14.60 -4.37
N LEU A 431 -15.29 14.52 -3.39
CA LEU A 431 -15.75 15.64 -2.58
C LEU A 431 -15.37 15.43 -1.11
N THR A 432 -15.36 16.51 -0.35
CA THR A 432 -15.36 16.46 1.12
C THR A 432 -16.75 16.04 1.63
N PRO A 433 -16.89 15.63 2.91
CA PRO A 433 -18.19 15.35 3.51
C PRO A 433 -19.19 16.51 3.43
N ASP A 434 -18.67 17.75 3.38
CA ASP A 434 -19.48 18.98 3.28
C ASP A 434 -19.86 19.32 1.82
N GLY A 435 -19.44 18.51 0.85
CA GLY A 435 -19.75 18.68 -0.58
C GLY A 435 -18.75 19.52 -1.37
N GLU A 436 -17.69 20.01 -0.74
CA GLU A 436 -16.67 20.84 -1.42
C GLU A 436 -15.72 20.00 -2.30
N PRO A 437 -15.29 20.50 -3.47
CA PRO A 437 -14.33 19.82 -4.34
C PRO A 437 -12.97 19.58 -3.67
N LYS A 438 -12.43 18.36 -3.84
CA LYS A 438 -11.05 18.04 -3.43
C LYS A 438 -10.05 18.16 -4.57
N ILE A 439 -10.51 18.07 -5.80
CA ILE A 439 -9.72 18.39 -7.00
C ILE A 439 -9.91 19.89 -7.26
N VAL A 440 -8.83 20.67 -7.18
CA VAL A 440 -8.88 22.13 -7.08
C VAL A 440 -7.88 22.80 -8.00
N GLN A 441 -8.05 24.09 -8.28
CA GLN A 441 -7.11 24.83 -9.15
C GLN A 441 -5.71 24.87 -8.54
N SER A 442 -5.63 25.16 -7.24
CA SER A 442 -4.43 25.16 -6.42
C SER A 442 -4.79 24.66 -5.03
N CYS A 443 -3.91 23.87 -4.39
CA CYS A 443 -4.15 23.45 -3.01
C CYS A 443 -4.09 24.65 -2.06
N GLU A 444 -5.03 24.70 -1.13
CA GLU A 444 -5.00 25.65 0.00
C GLU A 444 -4.37 25.01 1.23
N LEU A 445 -4.44 23.69 1.34
CA LEU A 445 -3.79 22.92 2.37
C LEU A 445 -2.28 22.80 2.10
N PRO A 446 -1.43 22.75 3.14
CA PRO A 446 -0.01 22.58 2.97
C PRO A 446 0.37 21.35 2.14
N LEU A 447 1.27 21.59 1.20
CA LEU A 447 1.68 20.58 0.22
C LEU A 447 2.47 19.45 0.87
N THR A 448 2.30 18.28 0.26
CA THR A 448 3.07 17.04 0.43
C THR A 448 4.13 16.97 -0.65
N GLY A 449 3.78 17.37 -1.87
CA GLY A 449 4.70 17.48 -2.99
C GLY A 449 4.09 18.29 -4.12
N GLU A 450 4.91 19.14 -4.73
CA GLU A 450 4.57 19.93 -5.91
C GLU A 450 4.68 19.07 -7.18
N LYS A 451 3.66 19.13 -8.04
CA LYS A 451 3.60 18.50 -9.38
C LYS A 451 4.04 17.03 -9.36
N CYS A 452 3.58 16.29 -8.36
CA CYS A 452 3.99 14.91 -8.12
C CYS A 452 2.95 13.88 -8.58
N VAL A 453 1.65 14.21 -8.61
CA VAL A 453 0.57 13.25 -8.94
C VAL A 453 0.45 13.00 -10.44
N ASP A 454 0.43 11.74 -10.89
CA ASP A 454 0.29 11.37 -12.31
C ASP A 454 -1.14 10.92 -12.66
N MET A 455 -1.88 10.43 -11.68
CA MET A 455 -3.26 9.97 -11.86
C MET A 455 -4.08 10.19 -10.60
N ILE A 456 -5.33 10.62 -10.78
CA ILE A 456 -6.31 10.77 -9.71
C ILE A 456 -7.45 9.79 -10.00
N ILE A 457 -7.75 8.91 -9.05
CA ILE A 457 -8.84 7.94 -9.13
C ILE A 457 -9.83 8.27 -8.03
N THR A 458 -11.06 8.61 -8.41
CA THR A 458 -12.16 8.82 -7.48
C THR A 458 -13.29 7.86 -7.78
N GLU A 459 -14.34 7.96 -6.98
CA GLU A 459 -15.56 7.20 -7.17
C GLU A 459 -16.41 7.70 -8.34
N ARG A 460 -16.10 8.90 -8.85
CA ARG A 460 -16.81 9.59 -9.94
C ARG A 460 -16.08 9.57 -11.27
N CYS A 461 -14.75 9.55 -11.27
CA CYS A 461 -13.96 9.63 -12.49
C CYS A 461 -12.50 9.24 -12.29
N VAL A 462 -11.78 9.15 -13.40
CA VAL A 462 -10.32 9.05 -13.42
C VAL A 462 -9.75 10.21 -14.24
N PHE A 463 -8.77 10.90 -13.67
CA PHE A 463 -7.95 11.90 -14.35
C PHE A 463 -6.52 11.40 -14.53
N THR A 464 -5.94 11.59 -15.71
CA THR A 464 -4.48 11.65 -15.87
C THR A 464 -4.02 13.08 -15.67
N VAL A 465 -2.84 13.26 -15.10
CA VAL A 465 -2.32 14.58 -14.76
C VAL A 465 -1.03 14.83 -15.54
N ASP A 466 -1.03 15.89 -16.34
CA ASP A 466 0.18 16.43 -16.95
C ASP A 466 0.63 17.66 -16.17
N LYS A 467 1.93 17.72 -15.81
CA LYS A 467 2.45 18.77 -14.91
C LYS A 467 2.47 20.18 -15.54
N LEU A 468 2.22 20.27 -16.86
CA LEU A 468 2.20 21.49 -17.65
C LEU A 468 0.80 21.80 -18.20
N ASN A 469 0.09 20.78 -18.70
CA ASN A 469 -1.18 20.92 -19.40
C ASN A 469 -2.40 20.66 -18.50
N GLY A 470 -2.16 20.20 -17.27
CA GLY A 470 -3.18 19.99 -16.25
C GLY A 470 -3.90 18.64 -16.37
N LEU A 471 -5.15 18.60 -15.94
CA LEU A 471 -5.94 17.38 -15.85
C LEU A 471 -6.54 16.98 -17.21
N THR A 472 -6.56 15.68 -17.49
CA THR A 472 -7.33 15.08 -18.59
C THR A 472 -8.28 14.01 -18.04
N LEU A 473 -9.58 14.19 -18.23
CA LEU A 473 -10.61 13.20 -17.87
C LEU A 473 -10.49 12.00 -18.83
N VAL A 474 -10.23 10.81 -18.26
CA VAL A 474 -10.05 9.58 -19.05
C VAL A 474 -11.17 8.56 -18.84
N GLU A 475 -11.84 8.55 -17.68
CA GLU A 475 -12.94 7.63 -17.39
C GLU A 475 -14.00 8.30 -16.51
N LEU A 476 -15.26 7.88 -16.68
CA LEU A 476 -16.41 8.32 -15.88
C LEU A 476 -16.95 7.18 -15.02
N GLY A 477 -17.38 7.53 -13.82
CA GLY A 477 -18.07 6.66 -12.89
C GLY A 477 -19.38 6.12 -13.44
N ASP A 478 -19.77 4.95 -12.94
CA ASP A 478 -21.07 4.36 -13.24
C ASP A 478 -22.20 5.34 -12.88
N ASN A 479 -23.02 5.68 -13.88
CA ASN A 479 -24.12 6.65 -13.77
C ASN A 479 -23.67 8.09 -13.42
N VAL A 480 -22.41 8.45 -13.67
CA VAL A 480 -21.90 9.81 -13.51
C VAL A 480 -21.82 10.49 -14.88
N SER A 481 -22.45 11.65 -15.03
CA SER A 481 -22.37 12.46 -16.25
C SER A 481 -21.15 13.38 -16.23
N ILE A 482 -20.75 13.88 -17.41
CA ILE A 482 -19.64 14.85 -17.48
C ILE A 482 -19.97 16.16 -16.78
N GLU A 483 -21.23 16.60 -16.86
CA GLU A 483 -21.72 17.81 -16.17
C GLU A 483 -21.56 17.67 -14.65
N ASN A 484 -21.87 16.48 -14.11
CA ASN A 484 -21.67 16.23 -12.68
C ASN A 484 -20.19 16.35 -12.27
N VAL A 485 -19.27 15.87 -13.10
CA VAL A 485 -17.82 16.00 -12.84
C VAL A 485 -17.37 17.46 -12.95
N ILE A 486 -17.88 18.20 -13.94
CA ILE A 486 -17.59 19.65 -14.09
C ILE A 486 -18.06 20.40 -12.85
N GLU A 487 -19.28 20.15 -12.37
CA GLU A 487 -19.85 20.82 -11.19
C GLU A 487 -19.14 20.41 -9.89
N SER A 488 -18.54 19.23 -9.83
CA SER A 488 -17.88 18.71 -8.62
C SER A 488 -16.35 18.83 -8.62
N THR A 489 -15.77 19.45 -9.64
CA THR A 489 -14.31 19.66 -9.77
C THR A 489 -14.00 21.15 -9.73
N GLY A 490 -13.14 21.57 -8.81
CA GLY A 490 -12.79 22.98 -8.58
C GLY A 490 -11.71 23.55 -9.50
N CYS A 491 -11.51 22.97 -10.69
CA CYS A 491 -10.56 23.45 -11.68
C CYS A 491 -10.96 23.05 -13.10
N GLU A 492 -10.33 23.70 -14.09
CA GLU A 492 -10.48 23.29 -15.48
C GLU A 492 -9.76 21.97 -15.74
N PHE A 493 -10.35 21.17 -16.60
CA PHE A 493 -9.75 19.94 -17.10
C PHE A 493 -10.08 19.77 -18.58
N GLN A 494 -9.18 19.12 -19.28
CA GLN A 494 -9.44 18.65 -20.63
C GLN A 494 -10.32 17.42 -20.52
N GLY A 495 -11.42 17.35 -21.26
CA GLY A 495 -11.85 16.04 -21.72
C GLY A 495 -10.83 15.59 -22.75
N ARG A 496 -10.55 14.29 -22.90
CA ARG A 496 -10.10 13.89 -24.23
C ARG A 496 -11.16 14.43 -25.19
N GLU A 497 -10.83 15.37 -26.07
CA GLU A 497 -11.40 15.29 -27.40
C GLU A 497 -10.92 13.92 -27.85
N GLY A 498 -11.75 12.90 -27.67
CA GLY A 498 -11.43 11.63 -28.26
C GLY A 498 -11.07 11.93 -29.71
N CYS A 499 -10.10 11.21 -30.29
CA CYS A 499 -10.24 10.87 -31.71
C CYS A 499 -11.73 10.57 -31.84
N LYS A 500 -12.52 11.36 -32.57
CA LYS A 500 -13.99 11.21 -32.56
C LYS A 500 -14.29 9.73 -32.88
N GLY A 501 -14.53 8.87 -31.89
CA GLY A 501 -14.15 7.45 -32.01
C GLY A 501 -13.54 6.82 -30.75
N VAL A 502 -13.16 7.60 -29.74
CA VAL A 502 -12.92 7.09 -28.39
C VAL A 502 -14.28 6.71 -27.82
N ILE A 503 -14.44 5.42 -27.59
CA ILE A 503 -15.60 4.86 -26.90
C ILE A 503 -15.47 5.28 -25.45
N TRP A 504 -16.35 6.17 -25.01
CA TRP A 504 -16.49 6.47 -23.59
C TRP A 504 -17.20 5.31 -22.95
N THR A 505 -16.61 4.69 -21.93
CA THR A 505 -17.29 3.69 -21.12
C THR A 505 -17.40 4.17 -19.69
N ASN A 506 -18.32 3.58 -18.94
CA ASN A 506 -18.29 3.69 -17.49
C ASN A 506 -17.05 2.99 -16.91
N LEU A 507 -16.73 3.22 -15.63
CA LEU A 507 -15.59 2.65 -14.91
C LEU A 507 -15.49 1.13 -15.08
N ASP A 508 -16.63 0.44 -15.11
CA ASP A 508 -16.69 -1.01 -15.25
C ASP A 508 -16.64 -1.50 -16.71
N VAL A 509 -16.55 -0.58 -17.68
CA VAL A 509 -16.53 -0.87 -19.13
C VAL A 509 -17.74 -1.70 -19.59
N THR A 510 -18.88 -1.52 -18.93
CA THR A 510 -20.11 -2.28 -19.17
C THR A 510 -21.11 -1.57 -20.09
N TYR A 511 -20.98 -0.26 -20.28
CA TYR A 511 -21.84 0.54 -21.16
C TYR A 511 -21.05 1.61 -21.92
N VAL A 512 -21.45 1.89 -23.17
CA VAL A 512 -20.86 2.94 -24.01
C VAL A 512 -21.65 4.24 -23.85
N ILE A 513 -21.01 5.26 -23.27
CA ILE A 513 -21.61 6.54 -22.89
C ILE A 513 -21.84 7.44 -24.11
N THR A 514 -20.92 7.49 -25.09
CA THR A 514 -21.10 8.29 -26.34
C THR A 514 -20.30 7.73 -27.53
N GLN A 515 -20.76 8.04 -28.76
CA GLN A 515 -20.02 7.87 -30.02
C GLN A 515 -20.07 9.19 -30.83
N LYS A 516 -18.93 9.63 -31.38
CA LYS A 516 -18.85 10.66 -32.44
C LYS A 516 -17.96 10.10 -33.58
N ASP A 517 -18.14 10.56 -34.82
CA ASP A 517 -17.56 9.98 -36.05
C ASP A 517 -16.05 10.22 -36.28
N HIS A 518 -15.33 9.19 -36.78
CA HIS A 518 -13.87 9.07 -36.93
C HIS A 518 -13.19 9.92 -38.03
N ILE A 519 -11.92 10.32 -37.80
CA ILE A 519 -11.05 10.97 -38.81
C ILE A 519 -9.95 9.98 -39.26
N GLU A 520 -9.66 9.96 -40.56
CA GLU A 520 -8.88 8.91 -41.27
C GLU A 520 -7.40 8.77 -40.84
N SER A 521 -6.87 9.71 -40.05
CA SER A 521 -5.45 9.74 -39.65
C SER A 521 -5.16 9.25 -38.22
N CYS A 522 -6.10 8.58 -37.56
CA CYS A 522 -5.94 8.15 -36.16
C CYS A 522 -5.07 6.88 -36.05
N PRO A 523 -3.99 6.88 -35.23
CA PRO A 523 -3.26 5.66 -34.93
C PRO A 523 -4.13 4.73 -34.09
N VAL A 524 -4.27 3.50 -34.57
CA VAL A 524 -5.13 2.46 -34.02
C VAL A 524 -4.60 2.00 -32.65
N ASP A 525 -5.47 1.97 -31.63
CA ASP A 525 -5.18 1.25 -30.38
C ASP A 525 -5.00 -0.24 -30.70
N GLU A 526 -3.76 -0.72 -30.67
CA GLU A 526 -3.39 -2.08 -31.08
C GLU A 526 -4.14 -3.16 -30.30
N HIS A 527 -4.48 -2.89 -29.03
CA HIS A 527 -5.19 -3.85 -28.19
C HIS A 527 -6.70 -3.86 -28.49
N LEU A 528 -7.29 -2.70 -28.74
CA LEU A 528 -8.69 -2.60 -29.18
C LEU A 528 -8.87 -3.17 -30.60
N ALA A 529 -7.94 -2.88 -31.51
CA ALA A 529 -7.95 -3.43 -32.86
C ALA A 529 -7.71 -4.94 -32.88
N TYR A 530 -6.80 -5.46 -32.05
CA TYR A 530 -6.65 -6.90 -31.87
C TYR A 530 -7.96 -7.56 -31.40
N LYS A 531 -8.66 -6.96 -30.43
CA LYS A 531 -9.97 -7.45 -29.96
C LYS A 531 -11.04 -7.36 -31.04
N MET A 532 -11.08 -6.28 -31.82
CA MET A 532 -12.05 -6.08 -32.89
C MET A 532 -11.79 -7.01 -34.07
N GLU A 533 -10.54 -7.20 -34.47
CA GLU A 533 -10.10 -8.12 -35.52
C GLU A 533 -10.43 -9.57 -35.12
N LYS A 534 -10.08 -9.99 -33.91
CA LYS A 534 -10.44 -11.33 -33.41
C LYS A 534 -11.95 -11.52 -33.32
N LYS A 535 -12.70 -10.51 -32.90
CA LYS A 535 -14.18 -10.58 -32.87
C LYS A 535 -14.79 -10.65 -34.26
N ALA A 536 -14.23 -9.95 -35.25
CA ALA A 536 -14.66 -10.00 -36.64
C ALA A 536 -14.36 -11.37 -37.28
N VAL A 537 -13.16 -11.91 -37.04
CA VAL A 537 -12.75 -13.26 -37.48
C VAL A 537 -13.64 -14.33 -36.86
N LEU A 538 -13.93 -14.25 -35.55
CA LEU A 538 -14.80 -15.20 -34.86
C LEU A 538 -16.25 -15.13 -35.35
N LYS A 539 -16.77 -13.93 -35.63
CA LYS A 539 -18.12 -13.77 -36.21
C LYS A 539 -18.21 -14.31 -37.62
N LYS A 540 -17.21 -14.04 -38.46
CA LYS A 540 -17.14 -14.55 -39.84
C LYS A 540 -17.10 -16.09 -39.86
N ARG A 541 -16.22 -16.68 -39.06
CA ARG A 541 -16.15 -18.15 -38.92
C ARG A 541 -17.40 -18.77 -38.32
N SER A 542 -18.08 -18.09 -37.39
CA SER A 542 -19.36 -18.58 -36.85
C SER A 542 -20.46 -18.60 -37.89
N ALA A 543 -20.46 -17.65 -38.82
CA ALA A 543 -21.38 -17.62 -39.95
C ALA A 543 -21.05 -18.69 -41.01
N GLU A 544 -19.76 -18.97 -41.26
CA GLU A 544 -19.30 -19.91 -42.29
C GLU A 544 -19.29 -21.39 -41.82
N GLU A 545 -18.94 -21.66 -40.56
CA GLU A 545 -18.78 -23.02 -40.03
C GLU A 545 -20.06 -23.55 -39.35
N THR A 546 -21.13 -22.77 -39.24
CA THR A 546 -22.37 -23.12 -38.51
C THR A 546 -22.14 -23.54 -37.05
N LYS A 547 -20.99 -23.18 -36.48
CA LYS A 547 -20.63 -23.40 -35.07
C LYS A 547 -20.91 -22.12 -34.28
N SER A 548 -21.24 -22.25 -33.00
CA SER A 548 -21.36 -21.08 -32.13
C SER A 548 -19.99 -20.41 -31.97
N ILE A 549 -19.97 -19.09 -31.79
CA ILE A 549 -18.74 -18.32 -31.49
C ILE A 549 -17.96 -18.96 -30.34
N LEU A 550 -18.66 -19.53 -29.36
CA LEU A 550 -18.06 -20.22 -28.22
C LEU A 550 -17.34 -21.51 -28.64
N ALA A 551 -17.92 -22.28 -29.55
CA ALA A 551 -17.30 -23.52 -30.06
C ALA A 551 -16.07 -23.25 -30.93
N ILE A 552 -16.08 -22.19 -31.75
CA ILE A 552 -14.91 -21.78 -32.55
C ILE A 552 -13.81 -21.22 -31.65
N TYR A 553 -14.19 -20.48 -30.61
CA TYR A 553 -13.27 -20.01 -29.59
C TYR A 553 -12.61 -21.18 -28.83
N ASP A 554 -13.37 -22.21 -28.45
CA ASP A 554 -12.86 -23.41 -27.80
C ASP A 554 -11.87 -24.20 -28.70
N GLU A 555 -12.08 -24.18 -30.02
CA GLU A 555 -11.19 -24.78 -31.01
C GLU A 555 -9.86 -24.00 -31.16
N GLU A 556 -9.94 -22.66 -31.27
CA GLU A 556 -8.78 -21.77 -31.32
C GLU A 556 -7.94 -21.84 -30.04
N VAL A 557 -8.59 -21.92 -28.88
CA VAL A 557 -7.93 -22.09 -27.57
C VAL A 557 -7.23 -23.45 -27.47
N SER A 558 -7.80 -24.48 -28.09
CA SER A 558 -7.17 -25.81 -28.16
C SER A 558 -5.96 -25.82 -29.11
N ALA A 559 -5.98 -25.03 -30.18
CA ALA A 559 -4.86 -24.88 -31.12
C ALA A 559 -3.73 -23.95 -30.60
N ALA A 560 -4.08 -22.92 -29.82
CA ALA A 560 -3.13 -21.96 -29.23
C ALA A 560 -2.17 -22.59 -28.22
N SER A 561 -2.48 -23.80 -27.72
CA SER A 561 -1.57 -24.60 -26.89
C SER A 561 -0.30 -25.05 -27.63
N ALA A 562 -0.24 -24.92 -28.97
CA ALA A 562 0.89 -25.36 -29.78
C ALA A 562 1.78 -24.22 -30.31
N VAL A 563 1.45 -22.94 -30.05
CA VAL A 563 2.22 -21.78 -30.54
C VAL A 563 2.76 -20.93 -29.37
N PRO A 564 4.09 -20.75 -29.24
CA PRO A 564 4.71 -20.13 -28.07
C PRO A 564 4.30 -18.67 -27.77
N SER A 565 3.84 -17.91 -28.76
CA SER A 565 3.52 -16.47 -28.60
C SER A 565 2.17 -16.19 -27.92
N THR A 566 1.29 -17.19 -27.77
CA THR A 566 -0.08 -17.02 -27.24
C THR A 566 -0.34 -17.72 -25.90
N SER A 567 0.62 -18.47 -25.38
CA SER A 567 0.44 -19.33 -24.20
C SER A 567 0.27 -18.59 -22.86
N GLY A 568 0.58 -17.29 -22.80
CA GLY A 568 0.45 -16.47 -21.58
C GLY A 568 -0.95 -15.97 -21.22
N HIS A 569 -1.96 -16.18 -22.08
CA HIS A 569 -3.25 -15.46 -21.98
C HIS A 569 -4.46 -16.31 -21.54
N PHE A 570 -4.28 -17.57 -21.15
CA PHE A 570 -5.39 -18.45 -20.73
C PHE A 570 -5.09 -19.22 -19.42
N PRO A 571 -5.94 -19.14 -18.38
CA PRO A 571 -5.85 -20.02 -17.22
C PRO A 571 -6.29 -21.45 -17.55
N LEU A 572 -5.55 -22.46 -17.07
CA LEU A 572 -5.83 -23.89 -17.28
C LEU A 572 -7.23 -24.33 -16.76
N PHE A 573 -8.17 -24.45 -17.70
CA PHE A 573 -9.59 -24.79 -17.53
C PHE A 573 -9.90 -26.12 -16.82
N LYS A 574 -8.94 -27.05 -16.72
CA LYS A 574 -9.19 -28.40 -16.18
C LYS A 574 -9.63 -28.41 -14.71
N ARG A 575 -9.29 -27.38 -13.93
CA ARG A 575 -9.59 -27.30 -12.48
C ARG A 575 -10.95 -26.68 -12.15
N MET A 576 -11.46 -25.75 -12.97
CA MET A 576 -12.78 -25.12 -12.78
C MET A 576 -13.94 -26.07 -13.13
N LYS A 577 -13.74 -26.92 -14.14
CA LYS A 577 -14.76 -27.87 -14.60
C LYS A 577 -15.16 -28.87 -13.51
N SER A 578 -14.20 -29.41 -12.75
CA SER A 578 -14.48 -30.47 -11.76
C SER A 578 -15.35 -29.99 -10.58
N THR A 579 -15.22 -28.72 -10.19
CA THR A 579 -15.94 -28.14 -9.05
C THR A 579 -17.38 -27.77 -9.40
N MET A 580 -17.64 -27.27 -10.63
CA MET A 580 -18.98 -26.89 -11.09
C MET A 580 -19.90 -28.09 -11.33
N TYR A 581 -19.39 -29.18 -11.88
CA TYR A 581 -20.21 -30.36 -12.20
C TYR A 581 -20.66 -31.10 -10.93
N SER A 582 -19.85 -31.11 -9.87
CA SER A 582 -20.19 -31.79 -8.61
C SER A 582 -21.31 -31.10 -7.82
N HIS A 583 -21.58 -29.81 -8.08
CA HIS A 583 -22.62 -29.02 -7.42
C HIS A 583 -23.98 -29.06 -8.15
N ARG A 584 -23.97 -29.22 -9.48
CA ARG A 584 -25.20 -29.18 -10.30
C ARG A 584 -26.02 -30.47 -10.26
N SER A 585 -25.37 -31.64 -10.08
CA SER A 585 -26.07 -32.93 -10.08
C SER A 585 -26.94 -33.19 -8.83
N LYS A 586 -26.81 -32.37 -7.78
CA LYS A 586 -27.55 -32.53 -6.52
C LYS A 586 -28.86 -31.71 -6.42
N ARG A 587 -29.15 -30.81 -7.38
CA ARG A 587 -30.19 -29.76 -7.19
C ARG A 587 -31.37 -29.75 -8.17
N TYR A 588 -31.37 -30.52 -9.25
CA TYR A 588 -32.44 -30.49 -10.26
C TYR A 588 -32.82 -31.88 -10.77
N LEU A 589 -34.13 -32.12 -10.91
CA LEU A 589 -34.68 -33.32 -11.56
C LEU A 589 -34.41 -33.30 -13.08
N LYS A 590 -34.21 -34.49 -13.68
CA LYS A 590 -34.01 -34.64 -15.12
C LYS A 590 -35.23 -34.15 -15.89
N LEU A 591 -34.99 -33.36 -16.93
CA LEU A 591 -36.02 -32.95 -17.90
C LEU A 591 -36.54 -34.18 -18.68
N PRO A 592 -37.80 -34.17 -19.16
CA PRO A 592 -38.32 -35.20 -20.05
C PRO A 592 -37.52 -35.28 -21.35
N GLU A 593 -37.49 -36.45 -21.98
CA GLU A 593 -36.67 -36.71 -23.18
C GLU A 593 -37.14 -35.94 -24.42
N HIS A 594 -38.40 -35.46 -24.46
CA HIS A 594 -38.93 -34.69 -25.58
C HIS A 594 -39.65 -33.41 -25.15
N ARG A 595 -39.41 -32.31 -25.87
CA ARG A 595 -40.02 -30.99 -25.61
C ARG A 595 -41.55 -30.96 -25.74
N ARG A 596 -42.13 -31.85 -26.54
CA ARG A 596 -43.59 -31.97 -26.75
C ARG A 596 -44.35 -32.44 -25.51
N ASP A 597 -43.65 -33.03 -24.55
CA ASP A 597 -44.23 -33.53 -23.31
C ASP A 597 -44.11 -32.51 -22.16
N GLN A 598 -43.63 -31.29 -22.46
CA GLN A 598 -43.61 -30.18 -21.50
C GLN A 598 -45.01 -29.58 -21.36
N GLN A 599 -45.70 -29.93 -20.28
CA GLN A 599 -46.89 -29.20 -19.85
C GLN A 599 -46.53 -28.09 -18.87
N ILE A 600 -47.04 -26.88 -19.10
CA ILE A 600 -46.99 -25.81 -18.09
C ILE A 600 -48.08 -26.08 -17.07
N PRO A 601 -47.75 -26.25 -15.77
CA PRO A 601 -48.76 -26.46 -14.73
C PRO A 601 -49.71 -25.27 -14.62
N ASP A 602 -50.97 -25.51 -14.25
CA ASP A 602 -52.03 -24.48 -14.27
C ASP A 602 -51.71 -23.24 -13.41
N ALA A 603 -50.95 -23.43 -12.32
CA ALA A 603 -50.48 -22.34 -11.46
C ALA A 603 -49.55 -21.33 -12.17
N PHE A 604 -49.05 -21.64 -13.37
CA PHE A 604 -48.16 -20.78 -14.16
C PHE A 604 -48.81 -20.27 -15.46
N ARG A 605 -50.14 -20.45 -15.62
CA ARG A 605 -50.89 -19.98 -16.80
C ARG A 605 -51.60 -18.64 -16.61
N THR A 606 -51.43 -18.03 -15.44
CA THR A 606 -52.00 -16.73 -15.07
C THR A 606 -50.90 -15.75 -14.68
N THR A 607 -51.13 -14.47 -14.94
CA THR A 607 -50.26 -13.38 -14.47
C THR A 607 -50.42 -13.16 -12.96
N MET A 608 -49.48 -12.46 -12.32
CA MET A 608 -49.62 -12.07 -10.90
C MET A 608 -50.81 -11.13 -10.63
N ALA A 609 -51.42 -10.57 -11.67
CA ALA A 609 -52.64 -9.76 -11.59
C ALA A 609 -53.93 -10.57 -11.83
N GLY A 610 -53.82 -11.89 -12.02
CA GLY A 610 -54.96 -12.80 -12.20
C GLY A 610 -55.50 -12.91 -13.64
N GLU A 611 -54.85 -12.28 -14.62
CA GLU A 611 -55.23 -12.44 -16.04
C GLU A 611 -54.67 -13.72 -16.64
N ASP A 612 -55.52 -14.47 -17.36
CA ASP A 612 -55.13 -15.66 -18.12
C ASP A 612 -54.27 -15.29 -19.34
N PHE A 613 -53.22 -16.07 -19.59
CA PHE A 613 -52.51 -16.00 -20.87
C PHE A 613 -53.37 -16.66 -21.96
N LEU A 614 -53.74 -15.89 -22.99
CA LEU A 614 -54.65 -16.37 -24.05
C LEU A 614 -53.95 -17.12 -25.18
N LEU A 615 -52.63 -16.96 -25.27
CA LEU A 615 -51.77 -17.73 -26.15
C LEU A 615 -50.60 -18.22 -25.30
N TRP A 616 -50.34 -19.52 -25.33
CA TRP A 616 -49.14 -20.13 -24.74
C TRP A 616 -48.52 -21.17 -25.68
N GLN A 617 -48.98 -21.25 -26.94
CA GLN A 617 -48.40 -22.12 -27.95
C GLN A 617 -48.58 -21.50 -29.33
N SER A 618 -47.48 -21.27 -30.04
CA SER A 618 -47.50 -20.80 -31.43
C SER A 618 -47.78 -21.97 -32.38
N ALA A 619 -48.57 -21.72 -33.45
CA ALA A 619 -48.81 -22.69 -34.52
C ALA A 619 -47.52 -23.19 -35.20
N SER A 620 -46.43 -22.43 -35.13
CA SER A 620 -45.11 -22.81 -35.66
C SER A 620 -44.30 -23.76 -34.78
N SER A 621 -44.82 -24.18 -33.61
CA SER A 621 -44.18 -25.14 -32.70
C SER A 621 -42.73 -24.82 -32.26
N HIS A 622 -42.25 -23.59 -32.46
CA HIS A 622 -40.85 -23.21 -32.20
C HIS A 622 -40.69 -22.13 -31.13
N ILE A 623 -41.75 -21.37 -30.83
CA ILE A 623 -41.71 -20.28 -29.85
C ILE A 623 -42.95 -20.34 -28.96
N LEU A 624 -42.72 -20.29 -27.65
CA LEU A 624 -43.76 -20.10 -26.66
C LEU A 624 -43.94 -18.60 -26.43
N VAL A 625 -45.10 -18.05 -26.80
CA VAL A 625 -45.43 -16.63 -26.59
C VAL A 625 -46.48 -16.59 -25.49
N LEU A 626 -46.23 -15.84 -24.41
CA LEU A 626 -47.18 -15.62 -23.31
C LEU A 626 -47.67 -14.16 -23.38
N ALA A 627 -48.94 -13.97 -23.72
CA ALA A 627 -49.53 -12.64 -23.83
C ALA A 627 -50.97 -12.60 -23.30
N THR A 628 -51.32 -11.52 -22.61
CA THR A 628 -52.68 -11.22 -22.15
C THR A 628 -53.50 -10.57 -23.28
N GLY A 629 -54.84 -10.65 -23.20
CA GLY A 629 -55.73 -10.16 -24.26
C GLY A 629 -55.61 -8.66 -24.57
N SER A 630 -55.30 -7.86 -23.56
CA SER A 630 -55.01 -6.42 -23.65
C SER A 630 -53.75 -6.13 -24.49
N ASN A 631 -52.68 -6.89 -24.25
CA ASN A 631 -51.42 -6.77 -24.99
C ASN A 631 -51.56 -7.23 -26.46
N ILE A 632 -52.41 -8.23 -26.73
CA ILE A 632 -52.69 -8.68 -28.10
C ILE A 632 -53.41 -7.60 -28.92
N ARG A 633 -54.36 -6.88 -28.32
CA ARG A 633 -55.04 -5.75 -28.98
C ARG A 633 -54.08 -4.58 -29.25
N LEU A 634 -53.15 -4.33 -28.34
CA LEU A 634 -52.10 -3.32 -28.53
C LEU A 634 -51.15 -3.69 -29.68
N MET A 635 -50.81 -4.98 -29.83
CA MET A 635 -50.00 -5.47 -30.96
C MET A 635 -50.74 -5.34 -32.30
N ALA A 636 -52.05 -5.60 -32.33
CA ALA A 636 -52.86 -5.52 -33.56
C ALA A 636 -53.03 -4.09 -34.12
N THR A 637 -52.70 -3.05 -33.34
CA THR A 637 -52.89 -1.64 -33.72
C THR A 637 -51.63 -0.95 -34.25
N ARG A 638 -50.47 -1.64 -34.31
CA ARG A 638 -49.19 -1.07 -34.78
C ARG A 638 -48.84 -1.55 -36.20
N ARG A 639 -48.42 -0.62 -37.08
CA ARG A 639 -48.16 -0.87 -38.51
C ARG A 639 -46.69 -1.18 -38.87
N THR A 640 -45.74 -1.12 -37.94
CA THR A 640 -44.32 -1.39 -38.20
C THR A 640 -43.71 -2.28 -37.12
N TRP A 641 -42.98 -3.30 -37.57
CA TRP A 641 -42.33 -4.34 -36.77
C TRP A 641 -40.82 -4.26 -37.03
N ALA A 642 -40.00 -4.17 -35.98
CA ALA A 642 -38.54 -4.22 -36.13
C ALA A 642 -38.08 -5.66 -36.45
N LEU A 643 -37.11 -5.77 -37.36
CA LEU A 643 -36.65 -7.02 -37.99
C LEU A 643 -35.52 -7.75 -37.24
N ASP A 644 -35.26 -7.44 -35.97
CA ASP A 644 -34.27 -8.14 -35.13
C ASP A 644 -34.90 -8.98 -33.98
N GLY A 645 -36.22 -9.15 -33.99
CA GLY A 645 -36.87 -10.30 -33.37
C GLY A 645 -36.79 -10.42 -31.84
N THR A 646 -36.40 -9.38 -31.09
CA THR A 646 -36.52 -9.39 -29.62
C THR A 646 -36.98 -8.07 -29.02
N PHE A 647 -38.26 -8.02 -28.63
CA PHE A 647 -38.73 -7.11 -27.58
C PHE A 647 -38.47 -7.81 -26.23
N LYS A 648 -37.58 -7.28 -25.39
CA LYS A 648 -37.40 -7.76 -24.00
C LYS A 648 -38.09 -6.79 -23.03
N VAL A 649 -39.27 -7.17 -22.55
CA VAL A 649 -39.78 -6.66 -21.27
C VAL A 649 -39.27 -7.62 -20.20
N VAL A 650 -38.36 -7.16 -19.34
CA VAL A 650 -37.84 -7.96 -18.22
C VAL A 650 -38.64 -7.61 -16.97
N PRO A 651 -39.43 -8.53 -16.37
CA PRO A 651 -39.98 -8.33 -15.04
C PRO A 651 -38.85 -8.39 -14.02
N GLN A 652 -38.82 -7.43 -13.10
CA GLN A 652 -37.84 -7.33 -12.03
C GLN A 652 -37.99 -8.52 -11.05
N CYS A 653 -37.05 -9.46 -11.03
CA CYS A 653 -36.97 -10.48 -9.99
C CYS A 653 -36.07 -9.98 -8.84
N LYS A 654 -36.64 -9.77 -7.65
CA LYS A 654 -35.85 -9.69 -6.41
C LYS A 654 -35.44 -11.09 -5.96
N SER A 655 -34.15 -11.26 -5.70
CA SER A 655 -33.58 -12.32 -4.88
C SER A 655 -33.96 -12.12 -3.41
N GLY A 656 -34.47 -13.16 -2.75
CA GLY A 656 -34.68 -13.15 -1.30
C GLY A 656 -35.21 -14.50 -0.81
N ILE A 657 -34.31 -15.42 -0.46
CA ILE A 657 -34.62 -16.55 0.41
C ILE A 657 -34.33 -16.09 1.84
N THR A 658 -35.37 -16.00 2.67
CA THR A 658 -35.28 -16.26 4.12
C THR A 658 -36.54 -17.03 4.51
N GLY A 659 -36.35 -18.21 5.08
CA GLY A 659 -37.43 -19.14 5.42
C GLY A 659 -38.11 -18.85 6.76
N ASN A 660 -39.34 -19.36 6.83
CA ASN A 660 -40.10 -19.84 8.00
C ASN A 660 -40.29 -18.93 9.23
N SER A 661 -41.56 -18.56 9.47
CA SER A 661 -42.30 -19.10 10.62
C SER A 661 -43.84 -18.95 10.46
N GLN A 662 -44.50 -20.09 10.65
CA GLN A 662 -45.82 -20.33 11.26
C GLN A 662 -47.13 -19.76 10.66
N ARG A 663 -47.94 -20.74 10.20
CA ARG A 663 -49.40 -20.75 10.23
C ARG A 663 -49.90 -20.65 11.67
N GLN A 664 -50.94 -19.85 11.94
CA GLN A 664 -52.28 -20.31 12.36
C GLN A 664 -53.20 -19.11 12.70
N SER A 665 -54.48 -19.32 12.37
CA SER A 665 -55.71 -18.51 12.56
C SER A 665 -55.77 -17.14 11.91
#